data_AF-A0A2E0E0W1-F1
#
_entry.id   AF-A0A2E0E0W1-F1
#
_cell.length_a   1.000
_cell.length_b   1.000
_cell.length_c   1.000
_cell.angle_alpha   90.00
_cell.angle_beta   90.00
_cell.angle_gamma   90.00
#
_symmetry.space_group_name_H-M   'P 1'
#
loop_
_entity.id
_entity.type
_entity.pdbx_description
1 polymer ?
#
loop_
_entity_poly.entity_id
_entity_poly.type
_entity_poly.pdbx_seq_one_letter_code
_entity_poly.pdbx_strand_id
1 'polypeptide(L)'
;MNTDLNLKAIRTCDHLIDVVIGLIASWTLTFHVSQLFNLERDTALITGIIVFAAVIYSLFNNSEKYRTVNDPPSFTSTQNKSHTIIFLSLIAVSALLAWVDLDGLLWPLAWILLIGVLFFSFKNSWESDRTTTSQRTRELSRLGTVLVIALALLTAFLSLIMVRPDQDDVFLVNHSTWVSEHAEELPKRDTIFSDNSLPTERPAGLQTSIESLIGAVSAHLPATAAALTYFAWGPLIAALGVLATWRLLRGLGARSPALATWAGTAFLIVDGEMHASFGNFFAGRSWQGKAVLLLLVIPMLWHHGANWGRTGSKRSLYVVTLAGVAGIGLSSSAAFLVPAVVLSAVAVTSIEQQKPKRLIQSLIAITPAIIAGFYTILSEPQKLQAAKGFIASISPRELLDSGNEPIEILRMVFDRGATTFIIMICILTSWITIKNRSSRLVLLAGPIVVFLGFFTPGILDVMNEIGDADAVAWRTLWVLPLPAMVGLVLIAPRAGIRGAPVIASAILVATFLVLGTPITSSDNRKTEIVWPPAYDLPQPEQQSALSLIEIVGPGGVVAGPENVDFSVSVMTTKVRSVNPRSAYLTGRHAGEDFLSDERLILSRGLETGRSEYGIESFENALRVLSPDAVCLKDTKEQEIAEVLKNVGYKEIGNDVFCRIW
;
A
#
# COMPACT_ATOMS: atom_id res chain seq x y z
N MET A 1 -23.88 -13.85 -30.38
CA MET A 1 -24.46 -12.69 -29.64
C MET A 1 -24.07 -12.63 -28.16
N ASN A 2 -24.16 -13.70 -27.35
CA ASN A 2 -23.87 -13.64 -25.90
C ASN A 2 -22.36 -13.63 -25.51
N THR A 3 -21.48 -14.25 -26.29
CA THR A 3 -20.04 -14.37 -25.96
C THR A 3 -19.27 -13.06 -26.19
N ASP A 4 -19.66 -12.29 -27.22
CA ASP A 4 -19.06 -10.99 -27.54
C ASP A 4 -19.28 -9.96 -26.43
N LEU A 5 -20.45 -10.01 -25.79
CA LEU A 5 -20.84 -9.09 -24.72
C LEU A 5 -20.01 -9.34 -23.45
N ASN A 6 -19.71 -10.60 -23.14
CA ASN A 6 -18.85 -10.97 -22.03
C ASN A 6 -17.40 -10.50 -22.26
N LEU A 7 -16.83 -10.79 -23.43
CA LEU A 7 -15.49 -10.32 -23.80
C LEU A 7 -15.39 -8.79 -23.80
N LYS A 8 -16.44 -8.10 -24.23
CA LYS A 8 -16.52 -6.64 -24.15
C LYS A 8 -16.43 -6.16 -22.70
N ALA A 9 -17.22 -6.74 -21.78
CA ALA A 9 -17.18 -6.38 -20.36
C ALA A 9 -15.80 -6.57 -19.74
N ILE A 10 -15.15 -7.71 -20.02
CA ILE A 10 -13.79 -8.00 -19.57
C ILE A 10 -12.80 -6.95 -20.09
N ARG A 11 -12.83 -6.66 -21.39
CA ARG A 11 -11.96 -5.66 -22.02
C ARG A 11 -12.21 -4.26 -21.48
N THR A 12 -13.46 -3.92 -21.15
CA THR A 12 -13.81 -2.65 -20.51
C THR A 12 -13.19 -2.55 -19.12
N CYS A 13 -13.26 -3.61 -18.31
CA CYS A 13 -12.60 -3.64 -17.00
C CYS A 13 -11.07 -3.47 -17.12
N ASP A 14 -10.44 -4.21 -18.06
CA ASP A 14 -9.00 -4.10 -18.31
C ASP A 14 -8.61 -2.69 -18.78
N HIS A 15 -9.42 -2.11 -19.66
CA HIS A 15 -9.21 -0.74 -20.14
C HIS A 15 -9.39 0.30 -19.03
N LEU A 16 -10.37 0.12 -18.14
CA LEU A 16 -10.57 1.01 -17.00
C LEU A 16 -9.32 1.04 -16.10
N ILE A 17 -8.75 -0.13 -15.80
CA ILE A 17 -7.50 -0.23 -15.02
C ILE A 17 -6.34 0.50 -15.73
N ASP A 18 -6.14 0.24 -17.03
CA ASP A 18 -5.07 0.88 -17.80
C ASP A 18 -5.24 2.42 -17.84
N VAL A 19 -6.48 2.90 -17.97
CA VAL A 19 -6.79 4.34 -17.94
C VAL A 19 -6.51 4.94 -16.58
N VAL A 20 -6.97 4.32 -15.48
CA VAL A 20 -6.73 4.84 -14.12
C VAL A 20 -5.24 4.92 -13.83
N ILE A 21 -4.46 3.89 -14.19
CA ILE A 21 -2.99 3.93 -14.07
C ILE A 21 -2.40 5.07 -14.89
N GLY A 22 -2.87 5.25 -16.13
CA GLY A 22 -2.45 6.35 -16.99
C GLY A 22 -2.76 7.72 -16.39
N LEU A 23 -3.95 7.89 -15.79
CA LEU A 23 -4.38 9.13 -15.15
C LEU A 23 -3.50 9.47 -13.92
N ILE A 24 -3.26 8.49 -13.05
CA ILE A 24 -2.35 8.65 -11.91
C ILE A 24 -0.95 9.04 -12.41
N ALA A 25 -0.42 8.32 -13.41
CA ALA A 25 0.91 8.61 -13.96
C ALA A 25 1.00 10.02 -14.57
N SER A 26 -0.01 10.45 -15.33
CA SER A 26 -0.05 11.81 -15.87
C SER A 26 -0.14 12.86 -14.77
N TRP A 27 -0.93 12.61 -13.74
CA TRP A 27 -1.01 13.54 -12.61
C TRP A 27 0.32 13.64 -11.89
N THR A 28 1.01 12.52 -11.65
CA THR A 28 2.36 12.52 -11.06
C THR A 28 3.32 13.40 -11.85
N LEU A 29 3.32 13.29 -13.18
CA LEU A 29 4.16 14.15 -14.03
C LEU A 29 3.73 15.61 -13.94
N THR A 30 2.44 15.91 -14.10
CA THR A 30 1.91 17.27 -14.01
C THR A 30 2.23 17.88 -12.65
N PHE A 31 2.02 17.16 -11.55
CA PHE A 31 2.30 17.62 -10.19
C PHE A 31 3.77 18.01 -10.01
N HIS A 32 4.71 17.15 -10.39
CA HIS A 32 6.14 17.47 -10.23
C HIS A 32 6.60 18.58 -11.17
N VAL A 33 6.03 18.67 -12.38
CA VAL A 33 6.27 19.81 -13.28
C VAL A 33 5.71 21.10 -12.69
N SER A 34 4.49 21.08 -12.15
CA SER A 34 3.87 22.22 -11.48
C SER A 34 4.68 22.68 -10.27
N GLN A 35 5.18 21.74 -9.46
CA GLN A 35 6.07 22.02 -8.34
C GLN A 35 7.40 22.65 -8.79
N LEU A 36 7.95 22.23 -9.93
CA LEU A 36 9.17 22.80 -10.50
C LEU A 36 8.97 24.25 -10.97
N PHE A 37 7.80 24.57 -11.52
CA PHE A 37 7.47 25.89 -12.06
C PHE A 37 6.68 26.78 -11.10
N ASN A 38 6.46 26.34 -9.85
CA ASN A 38 5.60 27.01 -8.86
C ASN A 38 4.23 27.38 -9.43
N LEU A 39 3.60 26.45 -10.15
CA LEU A 39 2.27 26.68 -10.70
C LEU A 39 1.22 26.65 -9.58
N GLU A 40 0.27 27.58 -9.67
CA GLU A 40 -0.89 27.61 -8.79
C GLU A 40 -1.73 26.33 -8.91
N ARG A 41 -2.49 26.02 -7.86
CA ARG A 41 -3.31 24.79 -7.77
C ARG A 41 -4.22 24.62 -9.00
N ASP A 42 -4.94 25.67 -9.36
CA ASP A 42 -5.94 25.60 -10.44
C ASP A 42 -5.27 25.48 -11.82
N THR A 43 -4.12 26.14 -12.00
CA THR A 43 -3.31 25.99 -13.21
C THR A 43 -2.76 24.55 -13.35
N ALA A 44 -2.31 23.96 -12.24
CA ALA A 44 -1.88 22.57 -12.21
C ALA A 44 -3.03 21.61 -12.54
N LEU A 45 -4.23 21.86 -11.99
CA LEU A 45 -5.42 21.05 -12.26
C LEU A 45 -5.85 21.12 -13.73
N ILE A 46 -5.95 22.32 -14.31
CA ILE A 46 -6.30 22.51 -15.74
C ILE A 46 -5.29 21.81 -16.64
N THR A 47 -3.99 21.98 -16.36
CA THR A 47 -2.92 21.28 -17.09
C THR A 47 -3.09 19.76 -16.96
N GLY A 48 -3.40 19.27 -15.75
CA GLY A 48 -3.69 17.86 -15.49
C GLY A 48 -4.83 17.34 -16.33
N ILE A 49 -5.96 18.05 -16.40
CA ILE A 49 -7.13 17.68 -17.21
C ILE A 49 -6.80 17.58 -18.70
N ILE A 50 -5.99 18.51 -19.23
CA ILE A 50 -5.53 18.46 -20.63
C ILE A 50 -4.69 17.20 -20.87
N VAL A 51 -3.75 16.90 -19.97
CA VAL A 51 -2.92 15.68 -20.08
C VAL A 51 -3.78 14.43 -19.91
N PHE A 52 -4.78 14.43 -19.03
CA PHE A 52 -5.73 13.33 -18.85
C PHE A 52 -6.47 13.04 -20.16
N ALA A 53 -6.99 14.07 -20.83
CA ALA A 53 -7.67 13.92 -22.11
C ALA A 53 -6.73 13.31 -23.18
N ALA A 54 -5.46 13.73 -23.21
CA ALA A 54 -4.46 13.18 -24.12
C ALA A 54 -4.13 11.70 -23.83
N VAL A 55 -3.99 11.33 -22.55
CA VAL A 55 -3.74 9.94 -22.14
C VAL A 55 -4.94 9.05 -22.46
N ILE A 56 -6.14 9.50 -22.12
CA ILE A 56 -7.40 8.83 -22.46
C ILE A 56 -7.45 8.62 -23.98
N TYR A 57 -7.29 9.68 -24.77
CA TYR A 57 -7.32 9.59 -26.24
C TYR A 57 -6.26 8.62 -26.78
N SER A 58 -5.02 8.68 -26.28
CA SER A 58 -3.93 7.78 -26.69
C SER A 58 -4.25 6.31 -26.42
N LEU A 59 -4.84 6.01 -25.26
CA LEU A 59 -5.25 4.64 -24.90
C LEU A 59 -6.46 4.17 -25.71
N PHE A 60 -7.43 5.05 -25.98
CA PHE A 60 -8.65 4.73 -26.74
C PHE A 60 -8.39 4.56 -28.23
N ASN A 61 -7.62 5.47 -28.85
CA ASN A 61 -7.31 5.43 -30.29
C ASN A 61 -6.42 4.22 -30.65
N ASN A 62 -5.63 3.76 -29.68
CA ASN A 62 -4.90 2.50 -29.77
C ASN A 62 -5.70 1.29 -29.25
N SER A 63 -7.03 1.33 -29.16
CA SER A 63 -7.81 0.16 -28.71
C SER A 63 -8.26 -0.74 -29.87
N GLU A 64 -8.63 -0.19 -31.03
CA GLU A 64 -9.11 -0.98 -32.18
C GLU A 64 -8.02 -1.81 -32.86
N LYS A 65 -6.79 -1.29 -32.91
CA LYS A 65 -5.62 -1.96 -33.53
C LYS A 65 -5.08 -3.14 -32.70
N TYR A 66 -5.61 -3.38 -31.49
CA TYR A 66 -5.01 -4.29 -30.50
C TYR A 66 -6.02 -5.21 -29.79
N ARG A 67 -7.14 -5.53 -30.44
CA ARG A 67 -8.13 -6.53 -29.98
C ARG A 67 -7.48 -7.85 -29.50
N THR A 68 -6.32 -8.22 -30.04
CA THR A 68 -5.58 -9.47 -29.75
C THR A 68 -4.68 -9.41 -28.51
N VAL A 69 -4.34 -8.22 -27.98
CA VAL A 69 -3.37 -8.05 -26.87
C VAL A 69 -4.01 -8.18 -25.49
N ASN A 70 -5.29 -7.81 -25.37
CA ASN A 70 -6.07 -7.98 -24.14
C ASN A 70 -6.74 -9.36 -24.05
N ASP A 71 -6.62 -10.18 -25.10
CA ASP A 71 -7.11 -11.54 -25.04
C ASP A 71 -6.19 -12.39 -24.15
N PRO A 72 -6.75 -13.34 -23.38
CA PRO A 72 -5.94 -14.24 -22.57
C PRO A 72 -4.87 -14.89 -23.45
N PRO A 73 -3.60 -14.93 -23.02
CA PRO A 73 -2.55 -15.55 -23.83
C PRO A 73 -2.92 -17.00 -24.13
N SER A 74 -2.68 -17.45 -25.36
CA SER A 74 -2.77 -18.88 -25.68
C SER A 74 -1.58 -19.59 -25.03
N PHE A 75 -1.85 -20.38 -23.99
CA PHE A 75 -0.82 -21.12 -23.28
C PHE A 75 -0.69 -22.53 -23.83
N THR A 76 0.54 -22.93 -24.16
CA THR A 76 0.87 -24.35 -24.29
C THR A 76 1.00 -24.95 -22.90
N SER A 77 0.33 -26.08 -22.68
CA SER A 77 0.50 -26.85 -21.45
C SER A 77 1.91 -27.45 -21.43
N THR A 78 2.49 -27.58 -20.23
CA THR A 78 3.69 -28.40 -20.03
C THR A 78 3.37 -29.50 -19.04
N GLN A 79 3.93 -30.69 -19.26
CA GLN A 79 3.81 -31.78 -18.30
C GLN A 79 4.90 -31.57 -17.26
N ASN A 80 4.49 -31.30 -16.02
CA ASN A 80 5.43 -31.22 -14.92
C ASN A 80 5.77 -32.64 -14.46
N LYS A 81 7.06 -32.91 -14.22
CA LYS A 81 7.46 -34.14 -13.53
C LYS A 81 6.99 -34.05 -12.08
N SER A 82 6.35 -35.09 -11.57
CA SER A 82 5.93 -35.14 -10.17
C SER A 82 7.16 -35.35 -9.30
N HIS A 83 7.60 -34.32 -8.58
CA HIS A 83 8.69 -34.42 -7.62
C HIS A 83 8.18 -34.09 -6.22
N THR A 84 7.63 -35.11 -5.56
CA THR A 84 7.14 -35.06 -4.17
C THR A 84 8.20 -34.51 -3.22
N ILE A 85 9.49 -34.77 -3.48
CA ILE A 85 10.61 -34.26 -2.67
C ILE A 85 10.63 -32.73 -2.66
N ILE A 86 10.56 -32.06 -3.82
CA ILE A 86 10.57 -30.59 -3.89
C ILE A 86 9.39 -30.02 -3.12
N PHE A 87 8.20 -30.61 -3.28
CA PHE A 87 7.00 -30.17 -2.57
C PHE A 87 7.13 -30.33 -1.05
N LEU A 88 7.62 -31.48 -0.58
CA LEU A 88 7.86 -31.72 0.85
C LEU A 88 8.95 -30.78 1.40
N SER A 89 10.01 -30.50 0.64
CA SER A 89 11.03 -29.52 1.02
C SER A 89 10.46 -28.11 1.15
N LEU A 90 9.59 -27.68 0.23
CA LEU A 90 8.93 -26.37 0.32
C LEU A 90 8.01 -26.29 1.55
N ILE A 91 7.31 -27.37 1.90
CA ILE A 91 6.51 -27.44 3.14
C ILE A 91 7.43 -27.37 4.38
N ALA A 92 8.52 -28.14 4.40
CA ALA A 92 9.45 -28.14 5.52
C ALA A 92 10.09 -26.76 5.74
N VAL A 93 10.49 -26.09 4.66
CA VAL A 93 11.01 -24.70 4.71
C VAL A 93 9.92 -23.73 5.17
N SER A 94 8.67 -23.90 4.72
CA SER A 94 7.55 -23.07 5.22
C SER A 94 7.36 -23.23 6.72
N ALA A 95 7.49 -24.45 7.25
CA ALA A 95 7.39 -24.70 8.68
C ALA A 95 8.58 -24.09 9.45
N LEU A 96 9.79 -24.21 8.90
CA LEU A 96 10.98 -23.58 9.47
C LEU A 96 10.78 -22.06 9.62
N LEU A 97 10.35 -21.38 8.55
CA LEU A 97 10.10 -19.93 8.55
C LEU A 97 8.95 -19.49 9.47
N ALA A 98 8.00 -20.38 9.76
CA ALA A 98 6.82 -20.04 10.54
C ALA A 98 6.99 -20.23 12.05
N TRP A 99 7.79 -21.23 12.48
CA TRP A 99 7.88 -21.63 13.89
C TRP A 99 9.27 -21.52 14.52
N VAL A 100 10.32 -21.44 13.72
CA VAL A 100 11.69 -21.40 14.27
C VAL A 100 12.18 -19.96 14.36
N ASP A 101 12.88 -19.66 15.45
CA ASP A 101 13.60 -18.41 15.58
C ASP A 101 14.93 -18.48 14.81
N LEU A 102 14.99 -17.75 13.70
CA LEU A 102 16.09 -17.81 12.74
C LEU A 102 16.98 -16.56 12.85
N ASP A 103 17.19 -16.07 14.07
CA ASP A 103 17.96 -14.86 14.32
C ASP A 103 19.48 -15.11 14.21
N GLY A 104 20.22 -14.05 13.86
CA GLY A 104 21.67 -14.05 13.73
C GLY A 104 22.17 -15.06 12.71
N LEU A 105 23.19 -15.84 13.10
CA LEU A 105 23.84 -16.82 12.23
C LEU A 105 22.93 -17.99 11.76
N LEU A 106 21.72 -18.13 12.30
CA LEU A 106 20.74 -19.11 11.79
C LEU A 106 20.10 -18.67 10.48
N TRP A 107 19.94 -17.36 10.25
CA TRP A 107 19.36 -16.85 9.00
C TRP A 107 20.20 -17.25 7.77
N PRO A 108 21.53 -17.04 7.72
CA PRO A 108 22.34 -17.47 6.59
C PRO A 108 22.22 -18.97 6.25
N LEU A 109 22.06 -19.84 7.26
CA LEU A 109 21.86 -21.27 7.04
C LEU A 109 20.49 -21.57 6.41
N ALA A 110 19.43 -20.94 6.92
CA ALA A 110 18.09 -21.04 6.32
C ALA A 110 18.07 -20.45 4.90
N TRP A 111 18.82 -19.38 4.67
CA TRP A 111 18.96 -18.74 3.37
C TRP A 111 19.65 -19.65 2.34
N ILE A 112 20.72 -20.37 2.71
CA ILE A 112 21.35 -21.37 1.83
C ILE A 112 20.37 -22.51 1.49
N LEU A 113 19.57 -22.95 2.46
CA LEU A 113 18.51 -23.94 2.22
C LEU A 113 17.46 -23.41 1.23
N LEU A 114 17.03 -22.16 1.38
CA LEU A 114 16.13 -21.47 0.45
C LEU A 114 16.71 -21.40 -0.96
N ILE A 115 18.00 -21.07 -1.13
CA ILE A 115 18.68 -21.08 -2.43
C ILE A 115 18.54 -22.46 -3.07
N GLY A 116 18.88 -23.52 -2.35
CA GLY A 116 18.79 -24.89 -2.86
C GLY A 116 17.38 -25.24 -3.33
N VAL A 117 16.38 -25.06 -2.47
CA VAL A 117 14.99 -25.44 -2.76
C VAL A 117 14.39 -24.61 -3.91
N LEU A 118 14.65 -23.30 -3.94
CA LEU A 118 14.17 -22.42 -5.02
C LEU A 118 14.91 -22.69 -6.34
N PHE A 119 16.22 -22.98 -6.30
CA PHE A 119 16.99 -23.37 -7.48
C PHE A 119 16.45 -24.67 -8.09
N PHE A 120 16.20 -25.71 -7.29
CA PHE A 120 15.61 -26.95 -7.79
C PHE A 120 14.19 -26.74 -8.32
N SER A 121 13.40 -25.87 -7.69
CA SER A 121 12.06 -25.49 -8.16
C SER A 121 12.12 -24.80 -9.52
N PHE A 122 13.04 -23.84 -9.68
CA PHE A 122 13.29 -23.14 -10.94
C PHE A 122 13.74 -24.11 -12.03
N LYS A 123 14.76 -24.93 -11.75
CA LYS A 123 15.28 -25.94 -12.68
C LYS A 123 14.18 -26.90 -13.15
N ASN A 124 13.36 -27.40 -12.22
CA ASN A 124 12.24 -28.27 -12.58
C ASN A 124 11.20 -27.57 -13.48
N SER A 125 10.88 -26.32 -13.20
CA SER A 125 9.98 -25.53 -14.06
C SER A 125 10.60 -25.25 -15.45
N TRP A 126 11.92 -25.07 -15.51
CA TRP A 126 12.68 -24.80 -16.71
C TRP A 126 12.82 -26.04 -17.62
N GLU A 127 13.07 -27.21 -17.05
CA GLU A 127 13.30 -28.46 -17.79
C GLU A 127 12.02 -29.19 -18.23
N SER A 128 10.83 -28.68 -17.90
CA SER A 128 9.57 -29.34 -18.26
C SER A 128 9.34 -29.40 -19.78
N ASP A 129 8.86 -30.55 -20.27
CA ASP A 129 8.57 -30.75 -21.69
C ASP A 129 7.37 -29.94 -22.16
N ARG A 130 7.52 -29.33 -23.34
CA ARG A 130 6.43 -28.65 -24.05
C ARG A 130 5.47 -29.70 -24.59
N THR A 131 4.25 -29.73 -24.06
CA THR A 131 3.19 -30.55 -24.64
C THR A 131 2.45 -29.77 -25.71
N THR A 132 2.00 -30.45 -26.77
CA THR A 132 1.23 -29.86 -27.88
C THR A 132 -0.20 -29.51 -27.50
N THR A 133 -0.65 -29.82 -26.28
CA THR A 133 -1.99 -29.48 -25.80
C THR A 133 -2.07 -27.99 -25.47
N SER A 134 -2.74 -27.23 -26.33
CA SER A 134 -3.15 -25.86 -26.03
C SER A 134 -4.13 -25.89 -24.84
N GLN A 135 -3.73 -25.30 -23.72
CA GLN A 135 -4.64 -25.06 -22.62
C GLN A 135 -5.38 -23.77 -22.95
N ARG A 136 -6.53 -23.90 -23.62
CA ARG A 136 -7.52 -22.83 -23.59
C ARG A 136 -7.91 -22.65 -22.12
N THR A 137 -7.70 -21.47 -21.56
CA THR A 137 -8.39 -21.08 -20.33
C THR A 137 -9.84 -21.51 -20.50
N ARG A 138 -10.36 -22.31 -19.57
CA ARG A 138 -11.77 -22.77 -19.62
C ARG A 138 -12.57 -21.52 -19.94
N GLU A 139 -13.36 -21.55 -21.03
CA GLU A 139 -13.98 -20.35 -21.63
C GLU A 139 -14.40 -19.39 -20.53
N LEU A 140 -13.94 -18.13 -20.58
CA LEU A 140 -14.28 -17.13 -19.58
C LEU A 140 -15.79 -17.11 -19.45
N SER A 141 -16.29 -17.75 -18.39
CA SER A 141 -17.73 -17.92 -18.23
C SER A 141 -18.33 -16.56 -17.92
N ARG A 142 -19.46 -16.23 -18.54
CA ARG A 142 -20.20 -14.99 -18.24
C ARG A 142 -20.49 -14.86 -16.75
N LEU A 143 -20.84 -15.98 -16.10
CA LEU A 143 -21.05 -16.03 -14.65
C LEU A 143 -19.80 -15.60 -13.88
N GLY A 144 -18.62 -16.10 -14.25
CA GLY A 144 -17.35 -15.71 -13.62
C GLY A 144 -17.05 -14.21 -13.73
N THR A 145 -17.29 -13.60 -14.89
CA THR A 145 -17.17 -12.14 -15.07
C THR A 145 -18.13 -11.38 -14.15
N VAL A 146 -19.42 -11.76 -14.14
CA VAL A 146 -20.44 -11.10 -13.30
C VAL A 146 -20.08 -11.24 -11.81
N LEU A 147 -19.65 -12.42 -11.37
CA LEU A 147 -19.25 -12.66 -9.99
C LEU A 147 -18.03 -11.84 -9.56
N VAL A 148 -17.07 -11.58 -10.45
CA VAL A 148 -15.91 -10.73 -10.11
C VAL A 148 -16.30 -9.26 -10.08
N ILE A 149 -17.16 -8.79 -11.00
CA ILE A 149 -17.69 -7.42 -10.94
C ILE A 149 -18.50 -7.21 -9.66
N ALA A 150 -19.36 -8.18 -9.30
CA ALA A 150 -20.09 -8.16 -8.05
C ALA A 150 -19.14 -8.12 -6.84
N LEU A 151 -18.07 -8.92 -6.84
CA LEU A 151 -17.05 -8.87 -5.79
C LEU A 151 -16.39 -7.50 -5.69
N ALA A 152 -16.01 -6.89 -6.82
CA ALA A 152 -15.40 -5.56 -6.84
C ALA A 152 -16.35 -4.50 -6.26
N LEU A 153 -17.65 -4.58 -6.56
CA LEU A 153 -18.66 -3.68 -5.99
C LEU A 153 -18.87 -3.93 -4.49
N LEU A 154 -18.87 -5.19 -4.06
CA LEU A 154 -18.96 -5.56 -2.64
C LEU A 154 -17.76 -5.04 -1.84
N THR A 155 -16.55 -5.07 -2.41
CA THR A 155 -15.34 -4.57 -1.74
C THR A 155 -15.29 -3.04 -1.73
N ALA A 156 -15.82 -2.37 -2.76
CA ALA A 156 -16.04 -0.93 -2.71
C ALA A 156 -17.05 -0.55 -1.63
N PHE A 157 -18.16 -1.29 -1.54
CA PHE A 157 -19.15 -1.09 -0.48
C PHE A 157 -18.56 -1.33 0.91
N LEU A 158 -17.76 -2.38 1.08
CA LEU A 158 -17.04 -2.65 2.32
C LEU A 158 -16.11 -1.48 2.70
N SER A 159 -15.32 -0.98 1.75
CA SER A 159 -14.47 0.20 1.96
C SER A 159 -15.26 1.47 2.32
N LEU A 160 -16.53 1.57 1.91
CA LEU A 160 -17.37 2.73 2.18
C LEU A 160 -17.94 2.73 3.60
N ILE A 161 -18.26 1.55 4.14
CA ILE A 161 -18.93 1.40 5.45
C ILE A 161 -17.95 1.07 6.58
N MET A 162 -16.70 0.77 6.27
CA MET A 162 -15.69 0.39 7.25
C MET A 162 -14.95 1.63 7.75
N VAL A 163 -14.98 1.83 9.07
CA VAL A 163 -14.27 2.90 9.77
C VAL A 163 -13.15 2.25 10.58
N ARG A 164 -11.92 2.52 10.20
CA ARG A 164 -10.66 2.09 10.82
C ARG A 164 -9.67 3.27 10.81
N PRO A 165 -9.75 4.18 11.81
CA PRO A 165 -8.90 5.35 11.87
C PRO A 165 -7.42 4.99 11.77
N ASP A 166 -6.71 5.68 10.87
CA ASP A 166 -5.27 5.48 10.64
C ASP A 166 -4.52 6.78 10.92
N GLN A 167 -3.40 6.69 11.63
CA GLN A 167 -2.65 7.88 12.04
C GLN A 167 -2.00 8.60 10.84
N ASP A 168 -1.91 7.95 9.68
CA ASP A 168 -1.34 8.56 8.47
C ASP A 168 -2.28 9.59 7.82
N ASP A 169 -3.53 9.69 8.27
CA ASP A 169 -4.52 10.63 7.76
C ASP A 169 -4.13 12.08 8.07
N VAL A 170 -3.52 12.30 9.24
CA VAL A 170 -2.91 13.59 9.63
C VAL A 170 -1.91 14.08 8.60
N PHE A 171 -1.24 13.18 7.89
CA PHE A 171 -0.31 13.57 6.83
C PHE A 171 -0.98 13.59 5.46
N LEU A 172 -1.69 12.52 5.10
CA LEU A 172 -2.17 12.32 3.74
C LEU A 172 -3.44 13.13 3.46
N VAL A 173 -4.43 13.05 4.35
CA VAL A 173 -5.73 13.72 4.14
C VAL A 173 -5.64 15.20 4.48
N ASN A 174 -4.89 15.57 5.52
CA ASN A 174 -4.55 16.97 5.80
C ASN A 174 -3.91 17.66 4.59
N HIS A 175 -2.96 17.00 3.90
CA HIS A 175 -2.35 17.56 2.68
C HIS A 175 -3.40 17.79 1.57
N SER A 176 -4.35 16.88 1.38
CA SER A 176 -5.47 17.09 0.46
C SER A 176 -6.36 18.25 0.91
N THR A 177 -6.68 18.34 2.20
CA THR A 177 -7.49 19.42 2.78
C THR A 177 -6.82 20.77 2.61
N TRP A 178 -5.50 20.87 2.87
CA TRP A 178 -4.72 22.09 2.68
C TRP A 178 -4.79 22.58 1.23
N VAL A 179 -4.54 21.70 0.25
CA VAL A 179 -4.64 22.04 -1.18
C VAL A 179 -6.06 22.44 -1.57
N SER A 180 -7.09 21.87 -0.95
CA SER A 180 -8.47 22.26 -1.20
C SER A 180 -8.77 23.69 -0.71
N GLU A 181 -8.15 24.11 0.39
CA GLU A 181 -8.42 25.40 1.04
C GLU A 181 -7.50 26.53 0.58
N HIS A 182 -6.34 26.23 -0.02
CA HIS A 182 -5.34 27.20 -0.47
C HIS A 182 -5.15 27.13 -1.99
N ALA A 183 -5.27 28.27 -2.69
CA ALA A 183 -5.22 28.32 -4.15
C ALA A 183 -3.83 28.68 -4.73
N GLU A 184 -2.97 29.28 -3.92
CA GLU A 184 -1.75 29.99 -4.34
C GLU A 184 -0.70 29.05 -4.94
N GLU A 185 -0.24 28.05 -4.19
CA GLU A 185 0.77 27.11 -4.68
C GLU A 185 0.56 25.72 -4.08
N LEU A 186 1.08 24.69 -4.76
CA LEU A 186 1.08 23.33 -4.22
C LEU A 186 2.11 23.23 -3.09
N PRO A 187 1.76 22.64 -1.93
CA PRO A 187 2.61 22.69 -0.76
C PRO A 187 3.87 21.86 -0.98
N LYS A 188 5.01 22.41 -0.59
CA LYS A 188 6.34 21.76 -0.63
C LYS A 188 6.83 21.36 0.75
N ARG A 189 6.20 21.89 1.77
CA ARG A 189 6.65 21.94 3.15
C ARG A 189 5.52 21.44 4.06
N ASP A 190 5.71 21.55 5.37
CA ASP A 190 4.72 21.10 6.35
C ASP A 190 3.38 21.82 6.17
N THR A 191 2.30 21.04 6.24
CA THR A 191 0.90 21.53 6.17
C THR A 191 0.11 21.19 7.43
N ILE A 192 0.73 20.53 8.40
CA ILE A 192 0.08 20.04 9.63
C ILE A 192 0.18 21.11 10.71
N PHE A 193 1.40 21.50 11.07
CA PHE A 193 1.68 22.44 12.15
C PHE A 193 1.87 23.88 11.65
N SER A 194 2.18 24.03 10.37
CA SER A 194 2.46 25.30 9.74
C SER A 194 1.78 25.44 8.38
N ASP A 195 1.77 26.67 7.89
CA ASP A 195 1.23 27.01 6.57
C ASP A 195 2.36 26.97 5.53
N ASN A 196 2.80 25.77 5.18
CA ASN A 196 3.86 25.53 4.19
C ASN A 196 5.19 26.24 4.56
N SER A 197 5.49 26.43 5.85
CA SER A 197 6.67 27.19 6.31
C SER A 197 7.74 26.32 6.97
N LEU A 198 7.36 25.35 7.82
CA LEU A 198 8.32 24.43 8.43
C LEU A 198 8.72 23.31 7.46
N PRO A 199 9.94 22.75 7.55
CA PRO A 199 10.30 21.55 6.78
C PRO A 199 9.24 20.45 6.93
N THR A 200 9.04 19.60 5.92
CA THR A 200 8.15 18.45 6.11
C THR A 200 8.79 17.43 7.07
N GLU A 201 7.96 16.82 7.91
CA GLU A 201 8.34 15.79 8.88
C GLU A 201 9.03 14.58 8.21
N ARG A 202 8.54 14.15 7.04
CA ARG A 202 9.12 13.02 6.32
C ARG A 202 10.52 13.33 5.78
N PRO A 203 11.40 12.34 5.57
CA PRO A 203 12.70 12.54 4.91
C PRO A 203 12.59 13.29 3.57
N ALA A 204 13.67 13.95 3.15
CA ALA A 204 13.71 14.62 1.85
C ALA A 204 13.56 13.58 0.75
N GLY A 205 12.59 13.80 -0.13
CA GLY A 205 12.24 12.87 -1.19
C GLY A 205 11.14 13.45 -2.07
N LEU A 206 10.80 12.71 -3.13
CA LEU A 206 9.67 13.10 -3.97
C LEU A 206 8.38 12.96 -3.17
N GLN A 207 7.63 14.05 -3.10
CA GLN A 207 6.31 14.08 -2.49
C GLN A 207 5.33 13.19 -3.27
N THR A 208 4.39 12.58 -2.55
CA THR A 208 3.28 11.87 -3.19
C THR A 208 2.33 12.88 -3.83
N SER A 209 1.84 12.54 -5.02
CA SER A 209 1.06 13.47 -5.86
C SER A 209 -0.45 13.30 -5.70
N ILE A 210 -0.91 12.12 -5.28
CA ILE A 210 -2.35 11.78 -5.33
C ILE A 210 -3.17 12.62 -4.35
N GLU A 211 -2.60 12.94 -3.18
CA GLU A 211 -3.20 13.78 -2.17
C GLU A 211 -3.50 15.18 -2.73
N SER A 212 -2.56 15.74 -3.52
CA SER A 212 -2.75 17.01 -4.22
C SER A 212 -3.84 16.96 -5.29
N LEU A 213 -4.03 15.82 -5.97
CA LEU A 213 -5.13 15.68 -6.94
C LEU A 213 -6.47 15.76 -6.24
N ILE A 214 -6.62 15.00 -5.15
CA ILE A 214 -7.87 14.95 -4.38
C ILE A 214 -8.20 16.34 -3.84
N GLY A 215 -7.21 17.05 -3.27
CA GLY A 215 -7.38 18.42 -2.80
C GLY A 215 -7.75 19.40 -3.90
N ALA A 216 -7.05 19.36 -5.04
CA ALA A 216 -7.33 20.23 -6.18
C ALA A 216 -8.74 20.01 -6.74
N VAL A 217 -9.20 18.75 -6.82
CA VAL A 217 -10.56 18.43 -7.27
C VAL A 217 -11.60 18.85 -6.22
N SER A 218 -11.33 18.62 -4.94
CA SER A 218 -12.18 19.02 -3.80
C SER A 218 -12.50 20.51 -3.82
N ALA A 219 -11.51 21.36 -4.18
CA ALA A 219 -11.70 22.80 -4.25
C ALA A 219 -12.81 23.27 -5.20
N HIS A 220 -13.17 22.43 -6.19
CA HIS A 220 -14.18 22.75 -7.23
C HIS A 220 -15.46 21.91 -7.11
N LEU A 221 -15.58 21.07 -6.09
CA LEU A 221 -16.75 20.22 -5.85
C LEU A 221 -17.40 20.57 -4.50
N PRO A 222 -18.72 20.33 -4.33
CA PRO A 222 -19.41 20.48 -3.05
C PRO A 222 -19.12 19.30 -2.09
N ALA A 223 -17.87 18.86 -2.03
CA ALA A 223 -17.40 17.75 -1.20
C ALA A 223 -16.02 18.09 -0.63
N THR A 224 -15.80 17.78 0.65
CA THR A 224 -14.50 18.00 1.29
C THR A 224 -13.44 17.02 0.77
N ALA A 225 -12.17 17.35 0.98
CA ALA A 225 -11.06 16.47 0.61
C ALA A 225 -11.16 15.11 1.33
N ALA A 226 -11.52 15.12 2.61
CA ALA A 226 -11.83 13.92 3.38
C ALA A 226 -12.97 13.10 2.76
N ALA A 227 -14.08 13.75 2.37
CA ALA A 227 -15.20 13.06 1.71
C ALA A 227 -14.80 12.42 0.38
N LEU A 228 -14.05 13.12 -0.47
CA LEU A 228 -13.55 12.53 -1.72
C LEU A 228 -12.58 11.37 -1.46
N THR A 229 -11.76 11.47 -0.42
CA THR A 229 -10.81 10.42 -0.04
C THR A 229 -11.53 9.15 0.40
N TYR A 230 -12.43 9.27 1.39
CA TYR A 230 -13.05 8.11 2.03
C TYR A 230 -14.25 7.56 1.24
N PHE A 231 -15.04 8.42 0.59
CA PHE A 231 -16.29 7.98 -0.05
C PHE A 231 -16.19 7.77 -1.56
N ALA A 232 -15.15 8.27 -2.22
CA ALA A 232 -14.95 8.06 -3.65
C ALA A 232 -13.65 7.30 -3.94
N TRP A 233 -12.51 7.83 -3.49
CA TRP A 233 -11.20 7.30 -3.85
C TRP A 233 -10.94 5.92 -3.26
N GLY A 234 -11.10 5.73 -1.94
CA GLY A 234 -10.94 4.43 -1.28
C GLY A 234 -11.79 3.31 -1.92
N PRO A 235 -13.12 3.46 -1.99
CA PRO A 235 -14.01 2.49 -2.61
C PRO A 235 -13.64 2.15 -4.06
N LEU A 236 -13.24 3.15 -4.85
CA LEU A 236 -12.76 2.93 -6.22
C LEU A 236 -11.51 2.04 -6.23
N ILE A 237 -10.53 2.30 -5.38
CA ILE A 237 -9.27 1.54 -5.34
C ILE A 237 -9.50 0.11 -4.84
N ALA A 238 -10.38 -0.08 -3.84
CA ALA A 238 -10.75 -1.41 -3.37
C ALA A 238 -11.35 -2.27 -4.51
N ALA A 239 -12.27 -1.69 -5.31
CA ALA A 239 -12.81 -2.35 -6.51
C ALA A 239 -11.73 -2.64 -7.56
N LEU A 240 -10.89 -1.65 -7.87
CA LEU A 240 -9.83 -1.80 -8.88
C LEU A 240 -8.78 -2.85 -8.47
N GLY A 241 -8.47 -2.99 -7.18
CA GLY A 241 -7.56 -4.03 -6.67
C GLY A 241 -8.06 -5.45 -6.97
N VAL A 242 -9.37 -5.68 -6.81
CA VAL A 242 -10.01 -6.96 -7.20
C VAL A 242 -9.88 -7.20 -8.70
N LEU A 243 -10.17 -6.19 -9.52
CA LEU A 243 -10.09 -6.30 -10.98
C LEU A 243 -8.65 -6.48 -11.48
N ALA A 244 -7.67 -5.83 -10.86
CA ALA A 244 -6.25 -5.97 -11.16
C ALA A 244 -5.75 -7.38 -10.82
N THR A 245 -6.12 -7.92 -9.66
CA THR A 245 -5.83 -9.30 -9.28
C THR A 245 -6.45 -10.30 -10.25
N TRP A 246 -7.70 -10.07 -10.66
CA TRP A 246 -8.38 -10.89 -11.67
C TRP A 246 -7.68 -10.87 -13.03
N ARG A 247 -7.23 -9.69 -13.48
CA ARG A 247 -6.46 -9.54 -14.71
C ARG A 247 -5.11 -10.26 -14.63
N LEU A 248 -4.39 -10.13 -13.52
CA LEU A 248 -3.13 -10.85 -13.28
C LEU A 248 -3.35 -12.37 -13.36
N LEU A 249 -4.34 -12.90 -12.64
CA LEU A 249 -4.67 -14.34 -12.64
C LEU A 249 -5.04 -14.86 -14.04
N ARG A 250 -5.75 -14.05 -14.84
CA ARG A 250 -5.99 -14.35 -16.26
C ARG A 250 -4.69 -14.38 -17.07
N GLY A 251 -3.82 -13.39 -16.86
CA GLY A 251 -2.50 -13.29 -17.51
C GLY A 251 -1.48 -14.35 -17.07
N LEU A 252 -1.71 -15.03 -15.94
CA LEU A 252 -0.95 -16.20 -15.49
C LEU A 252 -1.50 -17.52 -16.02
N GLY A 253 -2.70 -17.52 -16.64
CA GLY A 253 -3.32 -18.73 -17.16
C GLY A 253 -3.98 -19.59 -16.08
N ALA A 254 -4.50 -18.97 -15.02
CA ALA A 254 -5.27 -19.67 -13.99
C ALA A 254 -6.45 -20.44 -14.61
N ARG A 255 -6.72 -21.66 -14.12
CA ARG A 255 -7.79 -22.51 -14.66
C ARG A 255 -9.19 -21.91 -14.41
N SER A 256 -9.37 -21.27 -13.26
CA SER A 256 -10.57 -20.52 -12.90
C SER A 256 -10.16 -19.18 -12.29
N PRO A 257 -9.86 -18.17 -13.13
CA PRO A 257 -9.38 -16.87 -12.64
C PRO A 257 -10.36 -16.21 -11.67
N ALA A 258 -11.67 -16.32 -11.92
CA ALA A 258 -12.69 -15.77 -11.04
C ALA A 258 -12.67 -16.40 -9.64
N LEU A 259 -12.63 -17.73 -9.53
CA LEU A 259 -12.58 -18.39 -8.23
C LEU A 259 -11.27 -18.09 -7.49
N ALA A 260 -10.15 -18.03 -8.20
CA ALA A 260 -8.88 -17.63 -7.61
C ALA A 260 -8.92 -16.18 -7.08
N THR A 261 -9.60 -15.26 -7.79
CA THR A 261 -9.80 -13.88 -7.31
C THR A 261 -10.65 -13.85 -6.04
N TRP A 262 -11.75 -14.61 -5.99
CA TRP A 262 -12.57 -14.72 -4.77
C TRP A 262 -11.77 -15.28 -3.60
N ALA A 263 -11.01 -16.35 -3.82
CA ALA A 263 -10.17 -16.96 -2.79
C ALA A 263 -9.06 -16.01 -2.29
N GLY A 264 -8.40 -15.28 -3.20
CA GLY A 264 -7.40 -14.27 -2.84
C GLY A 264 -7.99 -13.06 -2.12
N THR A 265 -9.22 -12.65 -2.48
CA THR A 265 -9.93 -11.55 -1.80
C THR A 265 -10.42 -11.97 -0.42
N ALA A 266 -10.89 -13.21 -0.27
CA ALA A 266 -11.25 -13.78 1.02
C ALA A 266 -10.04 -13.81 1.97
N PHE A 267 -8.85 -14.17 1.46
CA PHE A 267 -7.60 -14.05 2.19
C PHE A 267 -7.33 -12.61 2.66
N LEU A 268 -7.50 -11.60 1.81
CA LEU A 268 -7.33 -10.20 2.23
C LEU A 268 -8.32 -9.77 3.31
N ILE A 269 -9.54 -10.33 3.35
CA ILE A 269 -10.54 -10.00 4.37
C ILE A 269 -10.17 -10.60 5.74
N VAL A 270 -9.46 -11.73 5.77
CA VAL A 270 -9.09 -12.45 7.00
C VAL A 270 -7.66 -12.19 7.47
N ASP A 271 -6.90 -11.40 6.71
CA ASP A 271 -5.51 -11.01 6.97
C ASP A 271 -5.44 -9.63 7.63
N GLY A 272 -6.07 -9.46 8.79
CA GLY A 272 -6.20 -8.18 9.50
C GLY A 272 -5.36 -8.05 10.78
N GLU A 273 -4.71 -9.13 11.22
CA GLU A 273 -4.02 -9.22 12.51
C GLU A 273 -2.85 -8.23 12.62
N MET A 274 -1.89 -8.33 11.68
CA MET A 274 -0.72 -7.47 11.70
C MET A 274 -1.01 -6.14 11.00
N HIS A 275 -0.55 -5.02 11.55
CA HIS A 275 -0.73 -3.71 10.90
C HIS A 275 -0.10 -3.64 9.49
N ALA A 276 0.99 -4.37 9.26
CA ALA A 276 1.69 -4.42 7.97
C ALA A 276 1.18 -5.52 7.02
N SER A 277 0.17 -6.29 7.43
CA SER A 277 -0.47 -7.35 6.63
C SER A 277 -1.06 -6.81 5.32
N PHE A 278 -1.24 -7.68 4.33
CA PHE A 278 -1.80 -7.30 3.03
C PHE A 278 -3.28 -6.93 3.16
N GLY A 279 -4.03 -7.63 4.01
CA GLY A 279 -5.44 -7.36 4.24
C GLY A 279 -5.71 -5.97 4.81
N ASN A 280 -4.85 -5.47 5.71
CA ASN A 280 -4.98 -4.11 6.23
C ASN A 280 -4.83 -3.01 5.16
N PHE A 281 -4.10 -3.28 4.07
CA PHE A 281 -4.02 -2.36 2.93
C PHE A 281 -5.21 -2.49 1.97
N PHE A 282 -6.09 -3.47 2.15
CA PHE A 282 -7.11 -3.80 1.15
C PHE A 282 -8.32 -2.85 1.14
N ALA A 283 -9.16 -2.88 2.18
CA ALA A 283 -10.39 -2.09 2.20
C ALA A 283 -10.25 -0.84 3.09
N GLY A 284 -9.70 -0.98 4.29
CA GLY A 284 -9.67 0.08 5.31
C GLY A 284 -8.60 1.14 5.11
N ARG A 285 -7.68 0.90 4.17
CA ARG A 285 -6.61 1.85 3.83
C ARG A 285 -6.46 2.01 2.33
N SER A 286 -7.43 1.53 1.57
CA SER A 286 -7.45 1.51 0.10
C SER A 286 -7.15 2.88 -0.51
N TRP A 287 -7.54 3.95 0.18
CA TRP A 287 -7.36 5.34 -0.23
C TRP A 287 -5.90 5.84 -0.13
N GLN A 288 -5.05 5.18 0.67
CA GLN A 288 -3.66 5.57 0.86
C GLN A 288 -2.81 5.26 -0.38
N GLY A 289 -1.92 6.17 -0.80
CA GLY A 289 -1.07 5.94 -1.98
C GLY A 289 -0.27 4.62 -1.95
N LYS A 290 0.27 4.25 -0.77
CA LYS A 290 0.96 2.96 -0.59
C LYS A 290 0.06 1.73 -0.78
N ALA A 291 -1.23 1.82 -0.43
CA ALA A 291 -2.20 0.76 -0.70
C ALA A 291 -2.51 0.68 -2.19
N VAL A 292 -2.67 1.82 -2.88
CA VAL A 292 -2.86 1.87 -4.33
C VAL A 292 -1.67 1.23 -5.06
N LEU A 293 -0.44 1.51 -4.62
CA LEU A 293 0.77 0.87 -5.15
C LEU A 293 0.65 -0.66 -5.03
N LEU A 294 0.32 -1.17 -3.84
CA LEU A 294 0.22 -2.60 -3.55
C LEU A 294 -0.91 -3.30 -4.31
N LEU A 295 -2.13 -2.75 -4.28
CA LEU A 295 -3.33 -3.40 -4.79
C LEU A 295 -3.51 -3.27 -6.29
N LEU A 296 -3.04 -2.16 -6.87
CA LEU A 296 -3.30 -1.80 -8.27
C LEU A 296 -2.03 -1.86 -9.10
N VAL A 297 -0.98 -1.13 -8.70
CA VAL A 297 0.23 -0.96 -9.52
C VAL A 297 1.04 -2.25 -9.58
N ILE A 298 1.34 -2.89 -8.45
CA ILE A 298 2.17 -4.09 -8.39
C ILE A 298 1.60 -5.24 -9.25
N PRO A 299 0.31 -5.63 -9.14
CA PRO A 299 -0.26 -6.65 -10.02
C PRO A 299 -0.16 -6.30 -11.50
N MET A 300 -0.25 -5.01 -11.83
CA MET A 300 -0.18 -4.51 -13.20
C MET A 300 1.24 -4.50 -13.75
N LEU A 301 2.26 -4.22 -12.92
CA LEU A 301 3.67 -4.39 -13.28
C LEU A 301 3.98 -5.86 -13.57
N TRP A 302 3.51 -6.79 -12.75
CA TRP A 302 3.64 -8.23 -13.01
C TRP A 302 2.94 -8.63 -14.31
N HIS A 303 1.69 -8.20 -14.50
CA HIS A 303 0.89 -8.56 -15.67
C HIS A 303 1.53 -8.07 -16.98
N HIS A 304 1.78 -6.77 -17.09
CA HIS A 304 2.31 -6.18 -18.32
C HIS A 304 3.80 -6.42 -18.49
N GLY A 305 4.60 -6.51 -17.41
CA GLY A 305 6.02 -6.87 -17.49
C GLY A 305 6.20 -8.29 -18.04
N ALA A 306 5.44 -9.26 -17.51
CA ALA A 306 5.44 -10.61 -18.05
C ALA A 306 4.92 -10.65 -19.50
N ASN A 307 3.89 -9.87 -19.84
CA ASN A 307 3.38 -9.82 -21.21
C ASN A 307 4.37 -9.20 -22.20
N TRP A 308 5.10 -8.15 -21.80
CA TRP A 308 6.18 -7.56 -22.59
C TRP A 308 7.29 -8.57 -22.86
N GLY A 309 7.78 -9.26 -21.82
CA GLY A 309 8.84 -10.25 -22.00
C GLY A 309 8.39 -11.43 -22.88
N ARG A 310 7.12 -11.86 -22.78
CA ARG A 310 6.53 -12.92 -23.64
C ARG A 310 6.35 -12.47 -25.10
N THR A 311 5.64 -11.37 -25.32
CA THR A 311 5.11 -11.01 -26.64
C THR A 311 5.90 -9.92 -27.35
N GLY A 312 6.61 -9.06 -26.62
CA GLY A 312 7.18 -7.83 -27.15
C GLY A 312 6.12 -6.77 -27.46
N SER A 313 4.95 -6.85 -26.82
CA SER A 313 3.86 -5.87 -26.98
C SER A 313 4.29 -4.48 -26.50
N LYS A 314 4.44 -3.53 -27.44
CA LYS A 314 4.77 -2.13 -27.12
C LYS A 314 3.77 -1.49 -26.15
N ARG A 315 2.48 -1.89 -26.24
CA ARG A 315 1.45 -1.44 -25.28
C ARG A 315 1.80 -1.88 -23.87
N SER A 316 2.21 -3.13 -23.68
CA SER A 316 2.58 -3.60 -22.34
C SER A 316 3.82 -2.89 -21.81
N LEU A 317 4.82 -2.61 -22.65
CA LEU A 317 5.95 -1.77 -22.24
C LEU A 317 5.47 -0.37 -21.82
N TYR A 318 4.62 0.26 -22.63
CA TYR A 318 4.06 1.58 -22.34
C TYR A 318 3.26 1.62 -21.03
N VAL A 319 2.37 0.66 -20.80
CA VAL A 319 1.57 0.61 -19.56
C VAL A 319 2.44 0.27 -18.34
N VAL A 320 3.49 -0.55 -18.48
CA VAL A 320 4.47 -0.76 -17.38
C VAL A 320 5.19 0.55 -17.05
N THR A 321 5.61 1.32 -18.06
CA THR A 321 6.23 2.63 -17.81
C THR A 321 5.27 3.57 -17.08
N LEU A 322 4.00 3.65 -17.52
CA LEU A 322 2.99 4.45 -16.83
C LEU A 322 2.77 3.96 -15.40
N ALA A 323 2.67 2.64 -15.18
CA ALA A 323 2.53 2.06 -13.85
C ALA A 323 3.74 2.38 -12.95
N GLY A 324 4.95 2.38 -13.49
CA GLY A 324 6.16 2.81 -12.78
C GLY A 324 6.12 4.27 -12.36
N VAL A 325 5.71 5.17 -13.26
CA VAL A 325 5.53 6.60 -12.98
C VAL A 325 4.42 6.83 -11.94
N ALA A 326 3.27 6.18 -12.10
CA ALA A 326 2.17 6.22 -11.13
C ALA A 326 2.65 5.76 -9.74
N GLY A 327 3.45 4.70 -9.68
CA GLY A 327 4.01 4.20 -8.42
C GLY A 327 4.80 5.26 -7.65
N ILE A 328 5.62 6.08 -8.34
CA ILE A 328 6.43 7.14 -7.73
C ILE A 328 5.54 8.19 -7.06
N GLY A 329 4.46 8.61 -7.73
CA GLY A 329 3.52 9.58 -7.18
C GLY A 329 2.59 9.03 -6.09
N LEU A 330 2.63 7.72 -5.82
CA LEU A 330 1.83 7.06 -4.80
C LEU A 330 2.64 6.70 -3.55
N SER A 331 3.93 6.34 -3.71
CA SER A 331 4.78 5.98 -2.57
C SER A 331 6.27 5.99 -2.92
N SER A 332 7.10 6.42 -1.97
CA SER A 332 8.56 6.30 -2.05
C SER A 332 9.05 4.86 -2.26
N SER A 333 8.28 3.84 -1.81
CA SER A 333 8.63 2.43 -2.00
C SER A 333 8.67 1.99 -3.46
N ALA A 334 8.05 2.75 -4.37
CA ALA A 334 8.15 2.49 -5.80
C ALA A 334 9.60 2.52 -6.32
N ALA A 335 10.49 3.29 -5.68
CA ALA A 335 11.90 3.40 -6.06
C ALA A 335 12.62 2.03 -6.13
N PHE A 336 12.30 1.10 -5.21
CA PHE A 336 12.87 -0.25 -5.21
C PHE A 336 11.89 -1.33 -5.69
N LEU A 337 10.59 -1.15 -5.47
CA LEU A 337 9.59 -2.16 -5.88
C LEU A 337 9.37 -2.21 -7.39
N VAL A 338 9.34 -1.06 -8.08
CA VAL A 338 9.12 -1.02 -9.53
C VAL A 338 10.25 -1.73 -10.28
N PRO A 339 11.55 -1.42 -10.04
CA PRO A 339 12.64 -2.17 -10.65
C PRO A 339 12.58 -3.67 -10.34
N ALA A 340 12.37 -4.03 -9.08
CA ALA A 340 12.33 -5.41 -8.63
C ALA A 340 11.25 -6.22 -9.38
N VAL A 341 10.02 -5.72 -9.44
CA VAL A 341 8.91 -6.44 -10.10
C VAL A 341 9.09 -6.49 -11.62
N VAL A 342 9.42 -5.35 -12.26
CA VAL A 342 9.50 -5.27 -13.73
C VAL A 342 10.65 -6.13 -14.25
N LEU A 343 11.86 -5.99 -13.70
CA LEU A 343 13.01 -6.75 -14.17
C LEU A 343 12.79 -8.24 -13.97
N SER A 344 12.19 -8.65 -12.85
CA SER A 344 11.90 -10.06 -12.57
C SER A 344 10.89 -10.66 -13.54
N ALA A 345 9.77 -9.97 -13.75
CA ALA A 345 8.72 -10.40 -14.67
C ALA A 345 9.23 -10.51 -16.12
N VAL A 346 10.02 -9.52 -16.56
CA VAL A 346 10.58 -9.45 -17.91
C VAL A 346 11.73 -10.44 -18.09
N ALA A 347 12.61 -10.60 -17.12
CA ALA A 347 13.77 -11.51 -17.22
C ALA A 347 13.32 -12.94 -17.47
N VAL A 348 12.46 -13.49 -16.61
CA VAL A 348 12.06 -14.90 -16.73
C VAL A 348 11.30 -15.19 -18.02
N THR A 349 10.46 -14.26 -18.48
CA THR A 349 9.65 -14.45 -19.68
C THR A 349 10.43 -14.16 -20.97
N SER A 350 11.32 -13.16 -20.98
CA SER A 350 12.11 -12.85 -22.18
C SER A 350 13.25 -13.84 -22.42
N ILE A 351 13.84 -14.40 -21.35
CA ILE A 351 14.86 -15.45 -21.45
C ILE A 351 14.23 -16.74 -21.97
N GLU A 352 13.03 -17.11 -21.49
CA GLU A 352 12.28 -18.25 -22.04
C GLU A 352 11.97 -18.08 -23.53
N GLN A 353 11.63 -16.86 -23.96
CA GLN A 353 11.38 -16.56 -25.38
C GLN A 353 12.65 -16.35 -26.20
N GLN A 354 13.84 -16.51 -25.61
CA GLN A 354 15.15 -16.27 -26.26
C GLN A 354 15.27 -14.86 -26.85
N LYS A 355 14.64 -13.86 -26.20
CA LYS A 355 14.71 -12.44 -26.58
C LYS A 355 15.21 -11.58 -25.41
N PRO A 356 16.42 -11.83 -24.86
CA PRO A 356 16.94 -11.10 -23.70
C PRO A 356 17.09 -9.59 -23.94
N LYS A 357 17.17 -9.13 -25.21
CA LYS A 357 17.16 -7.70 -25.56
C LYS A 357 15.95 -6.94 -24.97
N ARG A 358 14.83 -7.63 -24.73
CA ARG A 358 13.63 -7.05 -24.11
C ARG A 358 13.86 -6.62 -22.65
N LEU A 359 14.78 -7.27 -21.95
CA LEU A 359 15.19 -6.88 -20.59
C LEU A 359 15.92 -5.54 -20.61
N ILE A 360 16.86 -5.36 -21.54
CA ILE A 360 17.57 -4.08 -21.72
C ILE A 360 16.57 -2.97 -22.09
N GLN A 361 15.63 -3.24 -22.98
CA GLN A 361 14.59 -2.28 -23.35
C GLN A 361 13.66 -1.92 -22.17
N SER A 362 13.48 -2.83 -21.20
CA SER A 362 12.68 -2.56 -20.00
C SER A 362 13.35 -1.58 -19.03
N LEU A 363 14.64 -1.26 -19.21
CA LEU A 363 15.31 -0.22 -18.43
C LEU A 363 14.58 1.12 -18.55
N ILE A 364 14.04 1.45 -19.74
CA ILE A 364 13.24 2.67 -19.97
C ILE A 364 12.04 2.76 -19.01
N ALA A 365 11.41 1.61 -18.70
CA ALA A 365 10.22 1.58 -17.86
C ALA A 365 10.53 1.79 -16.37
N ILE A 366 11.74 1.44 -15.93
CA ILE A 366 12.18 1.58 -14.53
C ILE A 366 13.00 2.85 -14.30
N THR A 367 13.52 3.50 -15.35
CA THR A 367 14.31 4.74 -15.27
C THR A 367 13.67 5.79 -14.36
N PRO A 368 12.36 6.10 -14.44
CA PRO A 368 11.75 7.08 -13.54
C PRO A 368 11.90 6.70 -12.06
N ALA A 369 11.71 5.43 -11.72
CA ALA A 369 11.79 4.96 -10.34
C ALA A 369 13.24 4.99 -9.82
N ILE A 370 14.21 4.66 -10.68
CA ILE A 370 15.63 4.75 -10.36
C ILE A 370 16.03 6.22 -10.12
N ILE A 371 15.60 7.15 -10.98
CA ILE A 371 15.86 8.58 -10.82
C ILE A 371 15.24 9.09 -9.51
N ALA A 372 14.01 8.69 -9.20
CA ALA A 372 13.34 9.04 -7.94
C ALA A 372 14.12 8.54 -6.70
N GLY A 373 14.62 7.29 -6.75
CA GLY A 373 15.47 6.74 -5.70
C GLY A 373 16.77 7.53 -5.54
N PHE A 374 17.48 7.81 -6.62
CA PHE A 374 18.70 8.62 -6.58
C PHE A 374 18.45 10.04 -6.08
N TYR A 375 17.35 10.68 -6.49
CA TYR A 375 16.99 12.00 -5.99
C TYR A 375 16.83 12.00 -4.47
N THR A 376 16.16 10.99 -3.92
CA THR A 376 15.97 10.83 -2.46
C THR A 376 17.33 10.73 -1.76
N ILE A 377 18.22 9.86 -2.25
CA ILE A 377 19.58 9.68 -1.67
C ILE A 377 20.41 10.97 -1.79
N LEU A 378 20.36 11.66 -2.94
CA LEU A 378 21.12 12.89 -3.18
C LEU A 378 20.59 14.08 -2.39
N SER A 379 19.31 14.07 -2.01
CA SER A 379 18.72 15.11 -1.19
C SER A 379 19.18 15.06 0.28
N GLU A 380 19.75 13.93 0.72
CA GLU A 380 20.32 13.75 2.06
C GLU A 380 21.78 13.26 1.99
N PRO A 381 22.73 14.10 1.52
CA PRO A 381 24.10 13.67 1.24
C PRO A 381 24.87 13.18 2.48
N GLN A 382 24.42 13.54 3.69
CA GLN A 382 24.97 13.03 4.95
C GLN A 382 24.75 11.51 5.08
N LYS A 383 23.58 10.98 4.67
CA LYS A 383 23.31 9.55 4.66
C LYS A 383 24.17 8.80 3.66
N LEU A 384 24.43 9.41 2.51
CA LEU A 384 25.35 8.82 1.53
C LEU A 384 26.78 8.71 2.08
N GLN A 385 27.23 9.65 2.90
CA GLN A 385 28.53 9.57 3.57
C GLN A 385 28.53 8.49 4.67
N ALA A 386 27.47 8.43 5.47
CA ALA A 386 27.28 7.41 6.50
C ALA A 386 27.27 6.00 5.89
N ALA A 387 26.47 5.78 4.83
CA ALA A 387 26.43 4.53 4.08
C ALA A 387 27.78 4.13 3.46
N LYS A 388 28.54 5.09 2.91
CA LYS A 388 29.90 4.82 2.41
C LYS A 388 30.83 4.40 3.53
N GLY A 389 30.76 5.07 4.69
CA GLY A 389 31.52 4.72 5.88
C GLY A 389 31.17 3.31 6.39
N PHE A 390 29.87 3.03 6.51
CA PHE A 390 29.33 1.73 6.89
C PHE A 390 29.84 0.61 5.97
N ILE A 391 29.63 0.73 4.65
CA ILE A 391 30.07 -0.26 3.66
C ILE A 391 31.59 -0.47 3.69
N ALA A 392 32.38 0.58 3.97
CA ALA A 392 33.82 0.47 4.08
C ALA A 392 34.28 -0.19 5.40
N SER A 393 33.49 -0.09 6.45
CA SER A 393 33.82 -0.57 7.80
C SER A 393 33.26 -1.96 8.12
N ILE A 394 32.20 -2.40 7.42
CA ILE A 394 31.46 -3.60 7.78
C ILE A 394 32.29 -4.87 7.58
N SER A 395 32.36 -5.71 8.62
CA SER A 395 32.99 -7.01 8.52
C SER A 395 32.02 -8.06 7.94
N PRO A 396 32.52 -9.12 7.26
CA PRO A 396 31.66 -10.21 6.79
C PRO A 396 30.86 -10.89 7.90
N ARG A 397 31.35 -10.83 9.15
CA ARG A 397 30.67 -11.40 10.31
C ARG A 397 29.46 -10.54 10.72
N GLU A 398 29.61 -9.22 10.76
CA GLU A 398 28.50 -8.30 11.05
C GLU A 398 27.42 -8.34 9.96
N LEU A 399 27.82 -8.51 8.70
CA LEU A 399 26.86 -8.68 7.59
C LEU A 399 26.02 -9.97 7.71
N LEU A 400 26.57 -11.02 8.34
CA LEU A 400 25.92 -12.31 8.53
C LEU A 400 25.12 -12.39 9.84
N ASP A 401 25.37 -11.49 10.79
CA ASP A 401 24.78 -11.40 12.12
C ASP A 401 24.12 -10.01 12.25
N SER A 402 23.12 -9.81 11.38
CA SER A 402 22.48 -8.51 11.11
C SER A 402 21.54 -8.12 12.25
N GLY A 403 21.44 -6.82 12.56
CA GLY A 403 20.41 -6.32 13.49
C GLY A 403 19.00 -6.29 12.86
N ASN A 404 18.92 -6.27 11.53
CA ASN A 404 17.68 -6.17 10.76
C ASN A 404 17.32 -7.51 10.12
N GLU A 405 16.87 -8.44 10.96
CA GLU A 405 16.68 -9.81 10.56
C GLU A 405 15.45 -10.01 9.64
N PRO A 406 15.61 -10.71 8.50
CA PRO A 406 14.50 -11.02 7.60
C PRO A 406 13.32 -11.76 8.25
N ILE A 407 13.58 -12.55 9.30
CA ILE A 407 12.53 -13.25 10.02
C ILE A 407 11.62 -12.29 10.79
N GLU A 408 12.16 -11.20 11.33
CA GLU A 408 11.36 -10.15 11.99
C GLU A 408 10.49 -9.41 10.97
N ILE A 409 10.99 -9.17 9.76
CA ILE A 409 10.17 -8.63 8.67
C ILE A 409 9.00 -9.58 8.33
N LEU A 410 9.25 -10.89 8.23
CA LEU A 410 8.19 -11.86 7.97
C LEU A 410 7.14 -11.83 9.07
N ARG A 411 7.56 -11.76 10.33
CA ARG A 411 6.68 -11.70 11.51
C ARG A 411 5.87 -10.41 11.53
N MET A 412 6.49 -9.28 11.20
CA MET A 412 5.81 -7.99 11.12
C MET A 412 4.65 -8.00 10.12
N VAL A 413 4.71 -8.79 9.04
CA VAL A 413 3.69 -8.84 7.98
C VAL A 413 2.72 -10.01 8.14
N PHE A 414 3.19 -11.19 8.52
CA PHE A 414 2.43 -12.44 8.51
C PHE A 414 2.20 -13.07 9.88
N ASP A 415 2.67 -12.43 10.95
CA ASP A 415 2.71 -12.96 12.32
C ASP A 415 3.58 -14.24 12.46
N ARG A 416 3.36 -15.07 13.49
CA ARG A 416 4.06 -16.35 13.74
C ARG A 416 3.08 -17.52 13.63
N GLY A 417 3.62 -18.73 13.44
CA GLY A 417 2.87 -19.96 13.57
C GLY A 417 1.98 -20.32 12.37
N ALA A 418 0.73 -20.72 12.62
CA ALA A 418 -0.09 -21.39 11.61
C ALA A 418 -0.46 -20.50 10.42
N THR A 419 -0.76 -19.22 10.67
CA THR A 419 -1.09 -18.24 9.61
C THR A 419 0.10 -18.04 8.67
N THR A 420 1.27 -17.73 9.23
CA THR A 420 2.55 -17.63 8.51
C THR A 420 2.85 -18.88 7.71
N PHE A 421 2.65 -20.06 8.30
CA PHE A 421 2.90 -21.33 7.63
C PHE A 421 2.04 -21.51 6.38
N ILE A 422 0.73 -21.23 6.48
CA ILE A 422 -0.19 -21.34 5.34
C ILE A 422 0.21 -20.35 4.25
N ILE A 423 0.52 -19.10 4.62
CA ILE A 423 0.96 -18.06 3.69
C ILE A 423 2.26 -18.47 2.99
N MET A 424 3.25 -18.99 3.72
CA MET A 424 4.51 -19.46 3.17
C MET A 424 4.32 -20.64 2.21
N ILE A 425 3.44 -21.60 2.53
CA ILE A 425 3.06 -22.67 1.60
C ILE A 425 2.51 -22.05 0.32
N CYS A 426 1.59 -21.09 0.43
CA CYS A 426 1.00 -20.43 -0.74
C CYS A 426 2.06 -19.74 -1.61
N ILE A 427 2.97 -18.97 -1.00
CA ILE A 427 4.07 -18.28 -1.69
C ILE A 427 4.96 -19.28 -2.42
N LEU A 428 5.45 -20.29 -1.69
CA LEU A 428 6.48 -21.21 -2.16
C LEU A 428 5.95 -22.28 -3.13
N THR A 429 4.65 -22.62 -3.08
CA THR A 429 4.06 -23.71 -3.89
C THR A 429 3.13 -23.24 -5.01
N SER A 430 2.78 -21.94 -5.08
CA SER A 430 1.84 -21.41 -6.09
C SER A 430 2.17 -21.80 -7.53
N TRP A 431 3.46 -21.83 -7.89
CA TRP A 431 3.93 -22.22 -9.22
C TRP A 431 3.56 -23.65 -9.60
N ILE A 432 3.35 -24.56 -8.66
CA ILE A 432 2.99 -25.96 -8.93
C ILE A 432 1.57 -26.07 -9.53
N THR A 433 0.72 -25.09 -9.21
CA THR A 433 -0.71 -25.09 -9.59
C THR A 433 -0.95 -24.75 -11.06
N ILE A 434 0.02 -24.10 -11.71
CA ILE A 434 -0.08 -23.63 -13.09
C ILE A 434 0.67 -24.59 -14.01
N LYS A 435 0.08 -24.91 -15.17
CA LYS A 435 0.73 -25.81 -16.15
C LYS A 435 1.66 -25.11 -17.12
N ASN A 436 1.52 -23.79 -17.31
CA ASN A 436 2.34 -23.06 -18.26
C ASN A 436 3.70 -22.69 -17.68
N ARG A 437 4.79 -23.12 -18.34
CA ARG A 437 6.17 -22.82 -17.92
C ARG A 437 6.42 -21.34 -17.65
N SER A 438 6.11 -20.46 -18.60
CA SER A 438 6.30 -19.02 -18.46
C SER A 438 5.66 -18.46 -17.18
N SER A 439 4.41 -18.82 -16.92
CA SER A 439 3.68 -18.38 -15.73
C SER A 439 4.23 -18.96 -14.43
N ARG A 440 4.69 -20.22 -14.44
CA ARG A 440 5.38 -20.82 -13.28
C ARG A 440 6.65 -20.07 -12.93
N LEU A 441 7.45 -19.71 -13.94
CA LEU A 441 8.68 -18.94 -13.73
C LEU A 441 8.38 -17.53 -13.19
N VAL A 442 7.30 -16.89 -13.64
CA VAL A 442 6.82 -15.62 -13.07
C VAL A 442 6.44 -15.77 -11.59
N LEU A 443 5.71 -16.82 -11.23
CA LEU A 443 5.35 -17.09 -9.83
C LEU A 443 6.56 -17.41 -8.95
N LEU A 444 7.60 -18.03 -9.49
CA LEU A 444 8.87 -18.28 -8.79
C LEU A 444 9.74 -17.02 -8.67
N ALA A 445 9.63 -16.08 -9.61
CA ALA A 445 10.46 -14.88 -9.63
C ALA A 445 10.25 -13.99 -8.39
N GLY A 446 9.00 -13.88 -7.90
CA GLY A 446 8.68 -13.13 -6.68
C GLY A 446 9.43 -13.65 -5.45
N PRO A 447 9.24 -14.93 -5.05
CA PRO A 447 9.97 -15.54 -3.93
C PRO A 447 11.49 -15.47 -4.11
N ILE A 448 12.00 -15.66 -5.33
CA ILE A 448 13.45 -15.54 -5.60
C ILE A 448 13.94 -14.12 -5.27
N VAL A 449 13.24 -13.08 -5.71
CA VAL A 449 13.66 -11.69 -5.49
C VAL A 449 13.53 -11.27 -4.03
N VAL A 450 12.48 -11.72 -3.35
CA VAL A 450 12.32 -11.46 -1.91
C VAL A 450 13.35 -12.22 -1.10
N PHE A 451 13.34 -13.55 -1.16
CA PHE A 451 14.15 -14.38 -0.27
C PHE A 451 15.62 -14.41 -0.66
N LEU A 452 15.95 -14.43 -1.95
CA LEU A 452 17.34 -14.50 -2.42
C LEU A 452 17.91 -13.16 -2.86
N GLY A 453 17.08 -12.10 -2.91
CA GLY A 453 17.50 -10.74 -3.21
C GLY A 453 17.50 -9.89 -1.96
N PHE A 454 16.31 -9.42 -1.55
CA PHE A 454 16.15 -8.52 -0.41
C PHE A 454 16.56 -9.13 0.92
N PHE A 455 16.25 -10.40 1.15
CA PHE A 455 16.59 -11.09 2.40
C PHE A 455 17.94 -11.81 2.34
N THR A 456 18.80 -11.43 1.40
CA THR A 456 20.21 -11.81 1.47
C THR A 456 20.81 -11.21 2.74
N PRO A 457 21.58 -11.98 3.53
CA PRO A 457 22.22 -11.46 4.74
C PRO A 457 22.91 -10.11 4.52
N GLY A 458 22.53 -9.12 5.33
CA GLY A 458 23.06 -7.76 5.34
C GLY A 458 22.57 -6.80 4.24
N ILE A 459 21.73 -7.23 3.29
CA ILE A 459 21.12 -6.30 2.32
C ILE A 459 20.16 -5.32 2.99
N LEU A 460 19.42 -5.77 4.01
CA LEU A 460 18.49 -4.92 4.76
C LEU A 460 19.23 -3.84 5.55
N ASP A 461 20.40 -4.14 6.13
CA ASP A 461 21.24 -3.14 6.80
C ASP A 461 21.74 -2.08 5.83
N VAL A 462 22.20 -2.51 4.64
CA VAL A 462 22.63 -1.58 3.58
C VAL A 462 21.47 -0.71 3.13
N MET A 463 20.27 -1.27 2.99
CA MET A 463 19.08 -0.48 2.66
C MET A 463 18.75 0.51 3.77
N ASN A 464 18.86 0.10 5.03
CA ASN A 464 18.58 0.95 6.18
C ASN A 464 19.52 2.15 6.21
N GLU A 465 20.81 1.91 6.11
CA GLU A 465 21.84 2.95 6.17
C GLU A 465 21.76 3.95 5.00
N ILE A 466 21.33 3.49 3.82
CA ILE A 466 21.21 4.36 2.63
C ILE A 466 19.95 5.23 2.67
N GLY A 467 18.86 4.77 3.30
CA GLY A 467 17.54 5.37 3.09
C GLY A 467 16.56 5.31 4.26
N ASP A 468 17.02 5.05 5.49
CA ASP A 468 16.21 4.73 6.67
C ASP A 468 15.14 3.67 6.34
N ALA A 469 15.57 2.65 5.60
CA ALA A 469 14.66 1.67 5.05
C ALA A 469 13.99 0.82 6.11
N ASP A 470 14.42 0.77 7.38
CA ASP A 470 13.76 -0.05 8.43
C ASP A 470 12.26 0.22 8.51
N ALA A 471 11.84 1.49 8.41
CA ALA A 471 10.43 1.87 8.44
C ALA A 471 9.61 1.29 7.28
N VAL A 472 10.27 0.90 6.18
CA VAL A 472 9.64 0.45 4.93
C VAL A 472 10.17 -0.90 4.41
N ALA A 473 11.13 -1.52 5.08
CA ALA A 473 11.84 -2.72 4.62
C ALA A 473 10.89 -3.90 4.47
N TRP A 474 9.89 -3.99 5.34
CA TRP A 474 8.83 -4.98 5.26
C TRP A 474 8.00 -4.90 3.97
N ARG A 475 7.98 -3.74 3.29
CA ARG A 475 7.32 -3.60 1.98
C ARG A 475 8.06 -4.32 0.86
N THR A 476 9.29 -4.81 1.08
CA THR A 476 9.95 -5.73 0.12
C THR A 476 9.11 -6.97 -0.17
N LEU A 477 8.29 -7.42 0.79
CA LEU A 477 7.33 -8.52 0.61
C LEU A 477 6.24 -8.19 -0.40
N TRP A 478 5.96 -6.91 -0.66
CA TRP A 478 4.99 -6.47 -1.67
C TRP A 478 5.40 -6.83 -3.11
N VAL A 479 6.65 -7.22 -3.35
CA VAL A 479 7.05 -7.83 -4.64
C VAL A 479 6.21 -9.08 -4.92
N LEU A 480 5.75 -9.80 -3.89
CA LEU A 480 4.92 -10.98 -4.04
C LEU A 480 3.50 -10.59 -4.46
N PRO A 481 2.96 -11.13 -5.56
CA PRO A 481 1.54 -11.01 -5.90
C PRO A 481 0.70 -11.95 -5.01
N LEU A 482 0.77 -11.73 -3.69
CA LEU A 482 0.32 -12.67 -2.67
C LEU A 482 -1.15 -13.07 -2.82
N PRO A 483 -2.12 -12.15 -3.04
CA PRO A 483 -3.52 -12.54 -3.23
C PRO A 483 -3.71 -13.50 -4.43
N ALA A 484 -2.94 -13.32 -5.50
CA ALA A 484 -2.98 -14.22 -6.64
C ALA A 484 -2.35 -15.58 -6.31
N MET A 485 -1.23 -15.61 -5.57
CA MET A 485 -0.58 -16.86 -5.14
C MET A 485 -1.49 -17.70 -4.22
N VAL A 486 -2.08 -17.07 -3.21
CA VAL A 486 -3.04 -17.71 -2.29
C VAL A 486 -4.25 -18.23 -3.06
N GLY A 487 -4.85 -17.39 -3.91
CA GLY A 487 -5.98 -17.77 -4.74
C GLY A 487 -5.71 -18.99 -5.62
N LEU A 488 -4.53 -19.06 -6.25
CA LEU A 488 -4.13 -20.19 -7.11
C LEU A 488 -3.98 -21.51 -6.34
N VAL A 489 -3.35 -21.48 -5.16
CA VAL A 489 -3.15 -22.67 -4.32
C VAL A 489 -4.47 -23.19 -3.79
N LEU A 490 -5.36 -22.30 -3.36
CA LEU A 490 -6.69 -22.63 -2.85
C LEU A 490 -7.56 -23.37 -3.87
N ILE A 491 -7.55 -22.93 -5.12
CA ILE A 491 -8.40 -23.52 -6.17
C ILE A 491 -7.73 -24.69 -6.93
N ALA A 492 -6.53 -25.11 -6.53
CA ALA A 492 -5.77 -26.13 -7.23
C ALA A 492 -6.53 -27.47 -7.25
N PRO A 493 -6.69 -28.14 -8.41
CA PRO A 493 -7.37 -29.43 -8.49
C PRO A 493 -6.55 -30.52 -7.79
N ARG A 494 -7.14 -31.20 -6.80
CA ARG A 494 -6.56 -32.41 -6.18
C ARG A 494 -7.00 -33.67 -6.92
N ALA A 495 -6.05 -34.57 -7.15
CA ALA A 495 -6.30 -35.81 -7.90
C ALA A 495 -7.32 -36.71 -7.18
N GLY A 496 -8.24 -37.31 -7.95
CA GLY A 496 -9.15 -38.37 -7.46
C GLY A 496 -10.50 -37.94 -6.88
N ILE A 497 -10.71 -36.68 -6.51
CA ILE A 497 -11.94 -36.23 -5.84
C ILE A 497 -12.63 -35.11 -6.64
N ARG A 498 -13.80 -35.41 -7.23
CA ARG A 498 -14.70 -34.39 -7.80
C ARG A 498 -15.23 -33.53 -6.63
N GLY A 499 -14.88 -32.24 -6.60
CA GLY A 499 -15.27 -31.32 -5.52
C GLY A 499 -14.16 -30.95 -4.52
N ALA A 500 -12.98 -31.60 -4.59
CA ALA A 500 -11.84 -31.30 -3.73
C ALA A 500 -11.41 -29.83 -3.66
N PRO A 501 -11.46 -29.03 -4.75
CA PRO A 501 -11.12 -27.62 -4.67
C PRO A 501 -12.09 -26.84 -3.78
N VAL A 502 -13.37 -27.19 -3.80
CA VAL A 502 -14.41 -26.54 -2.99
C VAL A 502 -14.24 -26.91 -1.53
N ILE A 503 -13.97 -28.18 -1.22
CA ILE A 503 -13.76 -28.66 0.14
C ILE A 503 -12.43 -28.14 0.71
N ALA A 504 -11.35 -28.15 -0.07
CA ALA A 504 -10.05 -27.61 0.35
C ALA A 504 -10.09 -26.09 0.54
N SER A 505 -10.79 -25.38 -0.35
CA SER A 505 -11.03 -23.94 -0.20
C SER A 505 -11.89 -23.68 1.02
N ALA A 506 -12.96 -24.46 1.25
CA ALA A 506 -13.80 -24.32 2.43
C ALA A 506 -13.03 -24.61 3.73
N ILE A 507 -12.19 -25.65 3.76
CA ILE A 507 -11.36 -25.97 4.93
C ILE A 507 -10.33 -24.89 5.17
N LEU A 508 -9.62 -24.41 4.14
CA LEU A 508 -8.60 -23.39 4.35
C LEU A 508 -9.21 -22.01 4.63
N VAL A 509 -10.34 -21.66 4.01
CA VAL A 509 -11.13 -20.47 4.38
C VAL A 509 -11.66 -20.60 5.79
N ALA A 510 -12.19 -21.77 6.20
CA ALA A 510 -12.58 -22.01 7.59
C ALA A 510 -11.36 -21.94 8.53
N THR A 511 -10.20 -22.41 8.10
CA THR A 511 -8.94 -22.30 8.86
C THR A 511 -8.53 -20.85 9.01
N PHE A 512 -8.61 -20.04 7.96
CA PHE A 512 -8.36 -18.60 8.04
C PHE A 512 -9.44 -17.84 8.82
N LEU A 513 -10.70 -18.28 8.80
CA LEU A 513 -11.76 -17.67 9.60
C LEU A 513 -11.64 -18.05 11.10
N VAL A 514 -11.03 -19.20 11.41
CA VAL A 514 -10.79 -19.66 12.79
C VAL A 514 -9.48 -19.11 13.34
N LEU A 515 -8.44 -18.96 12.51
CA LEU A 515 -7.09 -18.58 12.93
C LEU A 515 -6.71 -17.14 12.56
N GLY A 516 -7.30 -16.57 11.52
CA GLY A 516 -7.02 -15.20 11.08
C GLY A 516 -7.92 -14.19 11.77
N THR A 517 -7.43 -12.96 11.88
CA THR A 517 -8.22 -11.83 12.38
C THR A 517 -8.88 -11.10 11.20
N PRO A 518 -10.22 -11.09 11.07
CA PRO A 518 -10.87 -10.34 10.01
C PRO A 518 -10.53 -8.85 10.06
N ILE A 519 -10.34 -8.22 8.91
CA ILE A 519 -10.07 -6.78 8.81
C ILE A 519 -11.23 -5.95 9.39
N THR A 520 -12.43 -6.52 9.50
CA THR A 520 -13.63 -5.91 10.08
C THR A 520 -13.75 -6.14 11.59
N SER A 521 -12.81 -6.85 12.22
CA SER A 521 -12.83 -7.11 13.66
C SER A 521 -12.47 -5.84 14.44
N SER A 522 -13.11 -5.63 15.59
CA SER A 522 -12.72 -4.59 16.55
C SER A 522 -11.28 -4.76 17.05
N ASP A 523 -10.74 -5.97 17.02
CA ASP A 523 -9.35 -6.23 17.40
C ASP A 523 -8.36 -5.60 16.40
N ASN A 524 -8.79 -5.39 15.16
CA ASN A 524 -8.02 -4.63 14.17
C ASN A 524 -8.21 -3.12 14.40
N ARG A 525 -7.53 -2.57 15.41
CA ARG A 525 -7.53 -1.13 15.72
C ARG A 525 -8.92 -0.50 15.89
N LYS A 526 -9.82 -1.21 16.61
CA LYS A 526 -11.19 -0.75 16.84
C LYS A 526 -11.94 -0.48 15.52
N THR A 527 -11.71 -1.32 14.50
CA THR A 527 -12.47 -1.21 13.25
C THR A 527 -13.96 -1.40 13.55
N GLU A 528 -14.78 -0.55 12.95
CA GLU A 528 -16.23 -0.60 13.04
C GLU A 528 -16.86 -0.62 11.65
N ILE A 529 -18.06 -1.20 11.56
CA ILE A 529 -18.90 -1.14 10.36
C ILE A 529 -20.05 -0.21 10.65
N VAL A 530 -20.09 0.93 9.95
CA VAL A 530 -20.98 2.05 10.25
C VAL A 530 -21.90 2.34 9.05
N TRP A 531 -23.18 2.57 9.34
CA TRP A 531 -24.16 3.05 8.37
C TRP A 531 -25.06 4.14 9.00
N PRO A 532 -25.28 5.29 8.34
CA PRO A 532 -24.73 5.71 7.05
C PRO A 532 -23.19 5.84 7.05
N PRO A 533 -22.53 5.85 5.88
CA PRO A 533 -21.06 5.99 5.79
C PRO A 533 -20.56 7.21 6.57
N ALA A 534 -19.50 7.01 7.36
CA ALA A 534 -18.85 8.05 8.16
C ALA A 534 -17.40 8.24 7.70
N TYR A 535 -16.80 9.38 8.02
CA TYR A 535 -15.38 9.56 7.77
C TYR A 535 -14.56 8.55 8.57
N ASP A 536 -13.40 8.19 8.04
CA ASP A 536 -12.49 7.22 8.63
C ASP A 536 -11.71 7.83 9.81
N LEU A 537 -12.43 8.47 10.75
CA LEU A 537 -11.91 9.25 11.88
C LEU A 537 -12.37 8.65 13.22
N PRO A 538 -11.62 8.87 14.32
CA PRO A 538 -12.01 8.43 15.65
C PRO A 538 -13.39 8.97 16.06
N GLN A 539 -14.20 8.07 16.60
CA GLN A 539 -15.50 8.38 17.20
C GLN A 539 -15.47 8.04 18.68
N PRO A 540 -16.03 8.88 19.56
CA PRO A 540 -16.84 10.09 19.29
C PRO A 540 -16.05 11.39 19.00
N GLU A 541 -14.72 11.37 19.01
CA GLU A 541 -13.85 12.57 18.99
C GLU A 541 -14.07 13.50 17.78
N GLN A 542 -14.49 12.96 16.63
CA GLN A 542 -14.85 13.76 15.45
C GLN A 542 -15.94 14.81 15.75
N GLN A 543 -16.92 14.50 16.62
CA GLN A 543 -18.00 15.43 16.95
C GLN A 543 -17.50 16.63 17.77
N SER A 544 -16.58 16.37 18.68
CA SER A 544 -15.92 17.42 19.47
C SER A 544 -15.01 18.28 18.61
N ALA A 545 -14.29 17.68 17.66
CA ALA A 545 -13.47 18.40 16.69
C ALA A 545 -14.32 19.38 15.86
N LEU A 546 -15.49 18.95 15.37
CA LEU A 546 -16.44 19.82 14.68
C LEU A 546 -16.89 21.01 15.53
N SER A 547 -17.22 20.75 16.79
CA SER A 547 -17.67 21.79 17.72
C SER A 547 -16.56 22.82 17.97
N LEU A 548 -15.31 22.37 18.19
CA LEU A 548 -14.15 23.25 18.35
C LEU A 548 -13.89 24.11 17.11
N ILE A 549 -13.95 23.51 15.91
CA ILE A 549 -13.77 24.24 14.64
C ILE A 549 -14.81 25.35 14.49
N GLU A 550 -16.07 25.07 14.82
CA GLU A 550 -17.17 26.04 14.72
C GLU A 550 -17.01 27.20 15.72
N ILE A 551 -16.61 26.90 16.96
CA ILE A 551 -16.43 27.90 18.03
C ILE A 551 -15.30 28.88 17.70
N VAL A 552 -14.16 28.37 17.26
CA VAL A 552 -12.95 29.17 17.04
C VAL A 552 -12.99 29.92 15.71
N GLY A 553 -13.49 29.26 14.65
CA GLY A 553 -13.51 29.82 13.31
C GLY A 553 -12.13 29.95 12.65
N PRO A 554 -12.06 30.40 11.39
CA PRO A 554 -10.82 30.46 10.62
C PRO A 554 -9.74 31.34 11.26
N GLY A 555 -8.50 30.84 11.26
CA GLY A 555 -7.31 31.52 11.78
C GLY A 555 -6.97 31.18 13.23
N GLY A 556 -7.86 30.51 13.96
CA GLY A 556 -7.59 30.16 15.36
C GLY A 556 -6.96 28.78 15.56
N VAL A 557 -6.59 28.54 16.81
CA VAL A 557 -5.86 27.38 17.29
C VAL A 557 -6.69 26.64 18.33
N VAL A 558 -6.72 25.31 18.26
CA VAL A 558 -7.42 24.45 19.21
C VAL A 558 -6.46 23.44 19.82
N ALA A 559 -6.74 23.03 21.05
CA ALA A 559 -6.00 21.96 21.70
C ALA A 559 -6.94 20.93 22.32
N GLY A 560 -6.59 19.67 22.23
CA GLY A 560 -7.33 18.59 22.86
C GLY A 560 -6.50 17.32 23.03
N PRO A 561 -7.18 16.23 23.44
CA PRO A 561 -6.72 14.88 23.18
C PRO A 561 -6.20 14.68 21.75
N GLU A 562 -5.18 13.86 21.58
CA GLU A 562 -4.55 13.59 20.28
C GLU A 562 -5.58 13.17 19.20
N ASN A 563 -6.60 12.38 19.54
CA ASN A 563 -7.65 11.98 18.58
C ASN A 563 -8.60 13.12 18.15
N VAL A 564 -8.79 14.13 19.00
CA VAL A 564 -9.58 15.33 18.68
C VAL A 564 -8.75 16.22 17.75
N ASP A 565 -7.51 16.49 18.12
CA ASP A 565 -6.57 17.28 17.32
C ASP A 565 -6.33 16.61 15.95
N PHE A 566 -6.18 15.28 15.93
CA PHE A 566 -6.14 14.45 14.72
C PHE A 566 -7.32 14.77 13.81
N SER A 567 -8.54 14.72 14.35
CA SER A 567 -9.76 14.94 13.58
C SER A 567 -9.85 16.37 13.05
N VAL A 568 -9.47 17.36 13.86
CA VAL A 568 -9.40 18.77 13.42
C VAL A 568 -8.48 18.91 12.21
N SER A 569 -7.26 18.37 12.29
CA SER A 569 -6.24 18.48 11.23
C SER A 569 -6.68 17.84 9.91
N VAL A 570 -7.50 16.79 9.95
CA VAL A 570 -8.02 16.16 8.73
C VAL A 570 -9.17 16.97 8.14
N MET A 571 -10.05 17.53 8.98
CA MET A 571 -11.28 18.16 8.56
C MET A 571 -11.08 19.58 8.00
N THR A 572 -10.11 20.33 8.52
CA THR A 572 -9.75 21.66 8.00
C THR A 572 -8.30 22.01 8.33
N THR A 573 -7.73 22.90 7.53
CA THR A 573 -6.43 23.55 7.80
C THR A 573 -6.58 25.03 8.16
N LYS A 574 -7.81 25.56 8.10
CA LYS A 574 -8.14 26.93 8.53
C LYS A 574 -8.13 27.09 10.05
N VAL A 575 -8.34 26.00 10.79
CA VAL A 575 -8.16 25.91 12.23
C VAL A 575 -6.99 24.98 12.49
N ARG A 576 -6.07 25.36 13.36
CA ARG A 576 -4.87 24.57 13.66
C ARG A 576 -5.01 23.83 14.97
N SER A 577 -4.74 22.54 14.96
CA SER A 577 -4.63 21.73 16.16
C SER A 577 -3.21 21.75 16.73
N VAL A 578 -3.07 21.77 18.05
CA VAL A 578 -1.76 21.82 18.72
C VAL A 578 -0.95 20.53 18.52
N ASN A 579 -1.56 19.36 18.69
CA ASN A 579 -0.88 18.07 18.61
C ASN A 579 -1.75 16.99 17.93
N PRO A 580 -1.88 17.02 16.60
CA PRO A 580 -2.67 16.03 15.88
C PRO A 580 -2.02 14.66 15.81
N ARG A 581 -0.71 14.56 16.06
CA ARG A 581 0.02 13.30 16.12
C ARG A 581 1.29 13.45 16.94
N SER A 582 1.34 12.81 18.10
CA SER A 582 2.46 12.92 19.04
C SER A 582 3.78 12.44 18.44
N ALA A 583 3.73 11.46 17.52
CA ALA A 583 4.91 10.97 16.80
C ALA A 583 5.57 12.03 15.90
N TYR A 584 4.85 13.10 15.55
CA TYR A 584 5.38 14.22 14.76
C TYR A 584 5.86 15.38 15.64
N LEU A 585 5.98 15.20 16.96
CA LEU A 585 6.61 16.21 17.81
C LEU A 585 8.13 16.18 17.75
N THR A 586 8.69 15.17 17.10
CA THR A 586 10.11 15.07 16.76
C THR A 586 10.28 15.19 15.25
N GLY A 587 11.50 15.43 14.77
CA GLY A 587 11.84 15.39 13.35
C GLY A 587 12.37 16.71 12.82
N ARG A 588 12.31 16.92 11.50
CA ARG A 588 13.06 18.02 10.84
C ARG A 588 12.44 19.40 11.03
N HIS A 589 11.15 19.45 11.36
CA HIS A 589 10.44 20.67 11.70
C HIS A 589 10.52 21.04 13.18
N ALA A 590 10.88 20.09 14.05
CA ALA A 590 10.93 20.26 15.49
C ALA A 590 12.22 20.99 15.94
N GLY A 591 12.30 22.29 15.69
CA GLY A 591 13.33 23.18 16.25
C GLY A 591 12.97 23.69 17.66
N GLU A 592 13.83 24.51 18.26
CA GLU A 592 13.59 25.08 19.60
C GLU A 592 12.26 25.85 19.69
N ASP A 593 11.90 26.61 18.65
CA ASP A 593 10.65 27.39 18.59
C ASP A 593 9.39 26.53 18.33
N PHE A 594 9.53 25.23 18.07
CA PHE A 594 8.40 24.35 17.77
C PHE A 594 7.61 23.92 19.02
N LEU A 595 8.25 24.00 20.20
CA LEU A 595 7.65 23.73 21.52
C LEU A 595 7.11 22.29 21.64
N SER A 596 7.92 21.31 21.24
CA SER A 596 7.54 19.89 21.25
C SER A 596 7.05 19.41 22.62
N ASP A 597 7.76 19.81 23.67
CA ASP A 597 7.47 19.37 25.04
C ASP A 597 6.15 19.98 25.52
N GLU A 598 5.93 21.27 25.29
CA GLU A 598 4.69 21.96 25.65
C GLU A 598 3.48 21.36 24.92
N ARG A 599 3.62 21.03 23.63
CA ARG A 599 2.54 20.38 22.85
C ARG A 599 2.17 19.02 23.43
N LEU A 600 3.18 18.22 23.81
CA LEU A 600 2.98 16.91 24.43
C LEU A 600 2.32 17.04 25.81
N ILE A 601 2.83 17.95 26.64
CA ILE A 601 2.34 18.21 28.00
C ILE A 601 0.87 18.65 27.94
N LEU A 602 0.54 19.59 27.06
CA LEU A 602 -0.82 20.10 26.90
C LEU A 602 -1.77 18.98 26.45
N SER A 603 -1.44 18.25 25.39
CA SER A 603 -2.30 17.17 24.89
C SER A 603 -2.51 16.04 25.91
N ARG A 604 -1.45 15.66 26.65
CA ARG A 604 -1.53 14.65 27.72
C ARG A 604 -2.39 15.10 28.90
N GLY A 605 -2.25 16.35 29.33
CA GLY A 605 -3.09 16.89 30.40
C GLY A 605 -4.57 16.94 30.01
N LEU A 606 -4.87 17.28 28.76
CA LEU A 606 -6.23 17.32 28.23
C LEU A 606 -6.86 15.93 28.00
N GLU A 607 -6.04 14.92 27.72
CA GLU A 607 -6.48 13.52 27.61
C GLU A 607 -6.75 12.89 28.98
N THR A 608 -5.92 13.18 29.99
CA THR A 608 -5.98 12.49 31.29
C THR A 608 -6.76 13.26 32.35
N GLY A 609 -6.93 14.57 32.18
CA GLY A 609 -7.47 15.46 33.19
C GLY A 609 -6.52 15.73 34.37
N ARG A 610 -5.25 15.30 34.27
CA ARG A 610 -4.22 15.42 35.31
C ARG A 610 -2.95 16.08 34.81
N SER A 611 -2.21 16.73 35.71
CA SER A 611 -0.92 17.36 35.38
C SER A 611 0.26 16.39 35.59
N GLU A 612 0.41 15.39 34.71
CA GLU A 612 1.48 14.37 34.85
C GLU A 612 2.90 14.96 34.92
N TYR A 613 3.10 16.12 34.28
CA TYR A 613 4.37 16.85 34.23
C TYR A 613 4.40 18.08 35.16
N GLY A 614 3.43 18.18 36.07
CA GLY A 614 3.25 19.29 37.01
C GLY A 614 2.36 20.42 36.48
N ILE A 615 1.63 21.04 37.42
CA ILE A 615 0.67 22.12 37.14
C ILE A 615 1.36 23.32 36.46
N GLU A 616 2.53 23.72 36.95
CA GLU A 616 3.28 24.86 36.39
C GLU A 616 3.68 24.62 34.92
N SER A 617 4.10 23.40 34.58
CA SER A 617 4.46 23.02 33.21
C SER A 617 3.25 23.06 32.28
N PHE A 618 2.09 22.57 32.75
CA PHE A 618 0.85 22.60 31.98
C PHE A 618 0.33 24.03 31.79
N GLU A 619 0.37 24.85 32.84
CA GLU A 619 0.01 26.27 32.77
C GLU A 619 0.95 27.02 31.82
N ASN A 620 2.26 26.74 31.86
CA ASN A 620 3.20 27.30 30.90
C ASN A 620 2.87 26.87 29.46
N ALA A 621 2.60 25.58 29.23
CA ALA A 621 2.22 25.09 27.91
C ALA A 621 0.95 25.79 27.38
N LEU A 622 -0.07 25.97 28.23
CA LEU A 622 -1.28 26.74 27.88
C LEU A 622 -0.97 28.19 27.52
N ARG A 623 -0.09 28.86 28.28
CA ARG A 623 0.26 30.27 28.04
C ARG A 623 1.11 30.45 26.78
N VAL A 624 2.07 29.58 26.52
CA VAL A 624 2.97 29.73 25.37
C VAL A 624 2.27 29.31 24.07
N LEU A 625 1.50 28.21 24.09
CA LEU A 625 0.77 27.74 22.91
C LEU A 625 -0.52 28.53 22.66
N SER A 626 -1.12 29.10 23.70
CA SER A 626 -2.30 29.98 23.67
C SER A 626 -3.42 29.50 22.72
N PRO A 627 -3.97 28.28 22.88
CA PRO A 627 -5.11 27.83 22.08
C PRO A 627 -6.35 28.71 22.34
N ASP A 628 -7.13 29.00 21.30
CA ASP A 628 -8.37 29.81 21.42
C ASP A 628 -9.52 29.03 22.07
N ALA A 629 -9.56 27.71 21.88
CA ALA A 629 -10.49 26.81 22.57
C ALA A 629 -9.83 25.47 22.87
N VAL A 630 -10.30 24.84 23.95
CA VAL A 630 -9.70 23.61 24.46
C VAL A 630 -10.76 22.53 24.69
N CYS A 631 -10.51 21.32 24.21
CA CYS A 631 -11.23 20.14 24.67
C CYS A 631 -10.48 19.52 25.85
N LEU A 632 -11.16 19.42 26.99
CA LEU A 632 -10.75 18.57 28.10
C LEU A 632 -11.62 17.30 28.08
N LYS A 633 -10.99 16.13 28.01
CA LYS A 633 -11.73 14.85 28.04
C LYS A 633 -12.60 14.78 29.29
N ASP A 634 -13.87 14.38 29.13
CA ASP A 634 -14.82 14.27 30.23
C ASP A 634 -14.41 13.12 31.17
N THR A 635 -13.67 13.47 32.22
CA THR A 635 -13.18 12.58 33.25
C THR A 635 -13.64 13.10 34.62
N LYS A 636 -13.55 12.25 35.65
CA LYS A 636 -13.89 12.66 37.03
C LYS A 636 -12.83 13.59 37.64
N GLU A 637 -11.69 13.77 36.99
CA GLU A 637 -10.58 14.60 37.44
C GLU A 637 -10.93 16.08 37.26
N GLN A 638 -10.58 16.91 38.24
CA GLN A 638 -10.86 18.37 38.19
C GLN A 638 -9.59 19.22 38.15
N GLU A 639 -8.40 18.61 38.30
CA GLU A 639 -7.14 19.34 38.40
C GLU A 639 -6.91 20.27 37.21
N ILE A 640 -6.95 19.72 35.99
CA ILE A 640 -6.76 20.52 34.76
C ILE A 640 -7.91 21.50 34.53
N ALA A 641 -9.14 21.17 34.92
CA ALA A 641 -10.27 22.08 34.84
C ALA A 641 -10.11 23.32 35.75
N GLU A 642 -9.51 23.16 36.94
CA GLU A 642 -9.17 24.27 37.83
C GLU A 642 -8.05 25.14 37.24
N VAL A 643 -7.02 24.53 36.64
CA VAL A 643 -5.95 25.26 35.96
C VAL A 643 -6.49 26.09 34.79
N LEU A 644 -7.37 25.52 33.95
CA LEU A 644 -8.01 26.23 32.85
C LEU A 644 -8.77 27.47 33.33
N LYS A 645 -9.56 27.35 34.42
CA LYS A 645 -10.25 28.50 35.04
C LYS A 645 -9.27 29.56 35.55
N ASN A 646 -8.19 29.15 36.19
CA ASN A 646 -7.19 30.06 36.76
C ASN A 646 -6.44 30.84 35.67
N VAL A 647 -6.18 30.22 34.51
CA VAL A 647 -5.55 30.85 33.35
C VAL A 647 -6.54 31.76 32.59
N GLY A 648 -7.85 31.56 32.76
CA GLY A 648 -8.90 32.45 32.28
C GLY A 648 -9.87 31.84 31.26
N TYR A 649 -9.74 30.55 30.96
CA TYR A 649 -10.69 29.82 30.10
C TYR A 649 -12.04 29.63 30.82
N LYS A 650 -13.11 29.51 30.03
CA LYS A 650 -14.47 29.39 30.55
C LYS A 650 -15.15 28.21 29.89
N GLU A 651 -15.64 27.28 30.70
CA GLU A 651 -16.44 26.18 30.18
C GLU A 651 -17.70 26.72 29.49
N ILE A 652 -17.80 26.51 28.19
CA ILE A 652 -18.89 26.98 27.33
C ILE A 652 -19.85 25.87 26.94
N GLY A 653 -19.46 24.61 27.11
CA GLY A 653 -20.30 23.44 26.83
C GLY A 653 -19.65 22.12 27.19
N ASN A 654 -20.42 21.04 27.07
CA ASN A 654 -19.93 19.67 27.16
C ASN A 654 -20.64 18.85 26.07
N ASP A 655 -19.92 17.95 25.43
CA ASP A 655 -20.48 16.93 24.55
C ASP A 655 -20.28 15.52 25.16
N VAL A 656 -20.34 14.45 24.36
CA VAL A 656 -20.21 13.07 24.87
C VAL A 656 -18.77 12.73 25.28
N PHE A 657 -17.78 13.50 24.81
CA PHE A 657 -16.35 13.23 24.99
C PHE A 657 -15.57 14.39 25.62
N CYS A 658 -15.90 15.63 25.28
CA CYS A 658 -15.17 16.84 25.66
C CYS A 658 -16.02 17.80 26.49
N ARG A 659 -15.48 18.24 27.63
CA ARG A 659 -15.80 19.54 28.22
C ARG A 659 -15.06 20.60 27.41
N ILE A 660 -15.78 21.56 26.85
CA ILE A 660 -15.25 22.58 25.94
C ILE A 660 -15.03 23.89 26.71
N TRP A 661 -13.81 24.42 26.61
CA TRP A 661 -13.28 25.55 27.40
C TRP A 661 -12.80 26.71 26.56
#